data_AF-A0A101UNR8-F1
#
_entry.id   AF-A0A101UNR8-F1
#
_cell.length_a   1.000
_cell.length_b   1.000
_cell.length_c   1.000
_cell.angle_alpha   90.00
_cell.angle_beta   90.00
_cell.angle_gamma   90.00
#
_symmetry.space_group_name_H-M   'P 1'
#
loop_
_entity.id
_entity.type
_entity.pdbx_description
1 polymer ?
#
loop_
_entity_poly.entity_id
_entity_poly.type
_entity_poly.pdbx_seq_one_letter_code
_entity_poly.pdbx_strand_id
1 'polypeptide(L)'
;MTEQKVEQTEQDRLERVRALLSGTNTPDGAEPQAQSSYGSVLLGVFLHGADRLRQGHEPTDLEQLMLEAVESVLSEEETQAWGRVYREVADSGATMAVIPQVFAHRPVSEGYSIADLRSDLPDMVAEAMAAGNTQILDPRRPERDIDDPAFLEAMRASKFAVSAFAVTGETAGFGSATAEGAGQAEGEAAEGPEAGAAPTYRAKLEAESFYVRRAVGDRWGTSDEIFWTASVGTGVGPGSTFRSETFGNVDKHDERFFSPGRKVLFDGTTSGDYLGAQIICWEQDDVNDEWWAGLQKALSDAMAKINFLLDFDNYYGFFPTWVGVATAAASFIAQFIGFFQNKSDISCQRAIGMGRYELAILSRVGRAGWRFDGDGDHDLRVKWSGDTIPFAEGYLEHSIRSGTSWRTGIPLAYKTITTPALAVHGDRLYICFLRPSDQAVMWASTDVSGNWTQPAQIHRDQSFYAPTLTSANGKLHYAVTGKDGKVYTRTYTPATGWSGHHTMSGRKKFSPALATYENQAWLVSYGLDENLYHARHNGTAWSGWQKDNLGWELNTHVALAPRDRRLWRIATGKAHKIHTAINGGGVWVSEGIPNDNWRASHAPALAGNGRTMTLIMRGTDAALWSAEYDGAWAGAQKIAGITAKETPAAVYFGGNLHVIYRRTAT
;
A
#
# COMPACT_ATOMS: atom_id res chain seq x y z
N MET A 1 4.54 30.38 41.36
CA MET A 1 5.43 31.24 40.57
C MET A 1 4.99 31.05 39.14
N THR A 2 4.32 32.05 38.57
CA THR A 2 3.99 32.08 37.15
C THR A 2 5.30 32.22 36.38
N GLU A 3 5.73 31.17 35.69
CA GLU A 3 6.78 31.30 34.68
C GLU A 3 6.27 32.30 33.64
N GLN A 4 6.91 33.48 33.60
CA GLN A 4 6.76 34.38 32.47
C GLN A 4 7.42 33.71 31.27
N LYS A 5 6.60 33.08 30.41
CA LYS A 5 7.05 32.54 29.12
C LYS A 5 7.69 33.67 28.31
N VAL A 6 8.98 33.50 28.00
CA VAL A 6 9.77 34.44 27.20
C VAL A 6 9.34 34.29 25.74
N GLU A 7 8.96 35.39 25.12
CA GLU A 7 8.64 35.45 23.68
C GLU A 7 9.91 35.14 22.87
N GLN A 8 9.88 34.08 22.07
CA GLN A 8 11.08 33.56 21.38
C GLN A 8 11.58 34.58 20.33
N THR A 9 12.85 34.97 20.44
CA THR A 9 13.46 35.89 19.47
C THR A 9 13.87 35.15 18.20
N GLU A 10 14.06 35.89 17.09
CA GLU A 10 14.64 35.35 15.85
C GLU A 10 16.02 34.72 16.11
N GLN A 11 16.81 35.33 16.99
CA GLN A 11 18.13 34.83 17.39
C GLN A 11 18.03 33.43 18.02
N ASP A 12 17.07 33.22 18.93
CA ASP A 12 16.85 31.91 19.56
C ASP A 12 16.46 30.84 18.53
N ARG A 13 15.68 31.21 17.50
CA ARG A 13 15.34 30.30 16.40
C ARG A 13 16.55 29.96 15.55
N LEU A 14 17.39 30.93 15.19
CA LEU A 14 18.62 30.70 14.43
C LEU A 14 19.62 29.80 15.17
N GLU A 15 19.77 29.97 16.49
CA GLU A 15 20.62 29.10 17.31
C GLU A 15 20.09 27.66 17.35
N ARG A 16 18.76 27.50 17.39
CA ARG A 16 18.11 26.19 17.32
C ARG A 16 18.24 25.53 15.95
N VAL A 17 18.10 26.29 14.86
CA VAL A 17 18.39 25.82 13.50
C VAL A 17 19.82 25.28 13.45
N ARG A 18 20.80 26.06 13.93
CA ARG A 18 22.19 25.62 14.01
C ARG A 18 22.32 24.32 14.80
N ALA A 19 21.75 24.26 16.00
CA ALA A 19 21.90 23.14 16.90
C ALA A 19 21.27 21.83 16.37
N LEU A 20 20.14 21.91 15.68
CA LEU A 20 19.52 20.76 15.01
C LEU A 20 20.37 20.30 13.82
N LEU A 21 20.85 21.23 12.99
CA LEU A 21 21.70 20.90 11.85
C LEU A 21 23.04 20.28 12.27
N SER A 22 23.65 20.76 13.37
CA SER A 22 24.91 20.24 13.91
C SER A 22 24.76 19.04 14.85
N GLY A 23 23.52 18.63 15.17
CA GLY A 23 23.26 17.53 16.11
C GLY A 23 23.62 17.81 17.57
N THR A 24 23.76 19.08 17.96
CA THR A 24 24.16 19.48 19.33
C THR A 24 22.98 19.63 20.29
N ASN A 25 21.73 19.58 19.79
CA ASN A 25 20.50 19.45 20.57
C ASN A 25 19.76 18.17 20.13
N THR A 26 20.14 17.02 20.68
CA THR A 26 19.21 15.87 20.72
C THR A 26 18.26 16.09 21.90
N PRO A 27 16.93 16.15 21.69
CA PRO A 27 15.97 16.08 22.80
C PRO A 27 16.25 14.85 23.66
N ASP A 28 16.05 14.98 24.97
CA ASP A 28 16.30 13.93 25.98
C ASP A 28 16.01 12.51 25.47
N GLY A 29 17.06 11.73 25.23
CA GLY A 29 16.98 10.27 25.09
C GLY A 29 16.82 9.70 23.68
N ALA A 30 16.87 10.48 22.60
CA ALA A 30 16.92 9.92 21.24
C ALA A 30 18.32 9.34 20.94
N GLU A 31 18.42 8.04 20.68
CA GLU A 31 19.65 7.45 20.13
C GLU A 31 19.99 8.13 18.78
N PRO A 32 21.28 8.31 18.44
CA PRO A 32 21.68 8.83 17.14
C PRO A 32 21.18 7.86 16.06
N GLN A 33 20.07 8.21 15.42
CA GLN A 33 19.51 7.47 14.31
C GLN A 33 20.55 7.47 13.17
N ALA A 34 20.73 6.33 12.50
CA ALA A 34 21.58 6.27 11.33
C ALA A 34 21.16 7.38 10.36
N GLN A 35 22.12 8.20 9.92
CA GLN A 35 21.84 9.39 9.14
C GLN A 35 21.05 9.00 7.89
N SER A 36 19.83 9.52 7.80
CA SER A 36 18.95 9.22 6.69
C SER A 36 19.50 9.84 5.41
N SER A 37 19.52 9.07 4.32
CA SER A 37 20.05 9.55 3.04
C SER A 37 19.07 10.50 2.35
N TYR A 38 17.77 10.37 2.59
CA TYR A 38 16.70 11.18 1.96
C TYR A 38 15.59 11.63 2.92
N GLY A 39 15.63 11.23 4.19
CA GLY A 39 14.54 11.43 5.16
C GLY A 39 14.15 12.87 5.41
N SER A 40 15.01 13.83 5.07
CA SER A 40 14.71 15.27 5.17
C SER A 40 15.02 16.01 3.86
N VAL A 41 14.84 15.35 2.72
CA VAL A 41 15.15 15.94 1.40
C VAL A 41 14.47 17.29 1.22
N LEU A 42 13.18 17.40 1.57
CA LEU A 42 12.42 18.65 1.42
C LEU A 42 12.90 19.76 2.36
N LEU A 43 13.47 19.42 3.52
CA LEU A 43 14.06 20.40 4.42
C LEU A 43 15.39 20.92 3.85
N GLY A 44 16.17 20.01 3.24
CA GLY A 44 17.37 20.37 2.49
C GLY A 44 17.06 21.29 1.31
N VAL A 45 15.99 20.99 0.56
CA VAL A 45 15.51 21.84 -0.54
C VAL A 45 15.16 23.24 -0.03
N PHE A 46 14.39 23.34 1.05
CA PHE A 46 14.03 24.63 1.64
C PHE A 46 15.26 25.44 2.07
N LEU A 47 16.15 24.84 2.87
CA LEU A 47 17.32 25.55 3.40
C LEU A 47 18.34 25.92 2.31
N HIS A 48 18.52 25.06 1.31
CA HIS A 48 19.36 25.35 0.14
C HIS A 48 18.74 26.48 -0.69
N GLY A 49 17.44 26.39 -1.00
CA GLY A 49 16.69 27.44 -1.69
C GLY A 49 16.77 28.79 -0.97
N ALA A 50 16.70 28.80 0.36
CA ALA A 50 16.86 30.00 1.17
C ALA A 50 18.28 30.61 1.08
N ASP A 51 19.33 29.77 1.04
CA ASP A 51 20.70 30.23 0.81
C ASP A 51 20.91 30.75 -0.62
N ARG A 52 20.27 30.14 -1.61
CA ARG A 52 20.24 30.62 -3.01
C ARG A 52 19.60 31.99 -3.09
N LEU A 53 18.42 32.16 -2.51
CA LEU A 53 17.69 33.42 -2.47
C LEU A 53 18.53 34.53 -1.82
N ARG A 54 19.16 34.24 -0.68
CA ARG A 54 20.08 35.16 0.02
C ARG A 54 21.25 35.62 -0.87
N GLN A 55 21.75 34.75 -1.74
CA GLN A 55 22.88 35.04 -2.65
C GLN A 55 22.44 35.59 -4.01
N GLY A 56 21.14 35.87 -4.20
CA GLY A 56 20.60 36.43 -5.44
C GLY A 56 20.48 35.42 -6.59
N HIS A 57 20.47 34.12 -6.30
CA HIS A 57 20.19 33.08 -7.28
C HIS A 57 18.67 32.81 -7.35
N GLU A 58 18.15 32.60 -8.56
CA GLU A 58 16.75 32.20 -8.75
C GLU A 58 16.52 30.77 -8.20
N PRO A 59 15.52 30.55 -7.33
CA PRO A 59 15.12 29.22 -6.90
C PRO A 59 14.61 28.36 -8.07
N THR A 60 14.85 27.06 -8.00
CA THR A 60 14.22 26.07 -8.90
C THR A 60 12.73 25.91 -8.60
N ASP A 61 12.01 25.13 -9.42
CA ASP A 61 10.58 24.88 -9.24
C ASP A 61 10.21 24.28 -7.88
N LEU A 62 11.00 23.34 -7.37
CA LEU A 62 10.76 22.73 -6.05
C LEU A 62 11.24 23.64 -4.90
N GLU A 63 12.38 24.32 -5.05
CA GLU A 63 12.85 25.28 -4.05
C GLU A 63 11.86 26.43 -3.86
N GLN A 64 11.38 27.01 -4.97
CA GLN A 64 10.36 28.06 -4.96
C GLN A 64 9.09 27.57 -4.26
N LEU A 65 8.64 26.35 -4.58
CA LEU A 65 7.46 25.77 -3.95
C LEU A 65 7.61 25.63 -2.42
N MET A 66 8.80 25.22 -1.95
CA MET A 66 9.07 25.08 -0.52
C MET A 66 9.22 26.43 0.19
N LEU A 67 9.81 27.43 -0.46
CA LEU A 67 9.90 28.80 0.06
C LEU A 67 8.51 29.42 0.22
N GLU A 68 7.69 29.38 -0.83
CA GLU A 68 6.29 29.87 -0.82
C GLU A 68 5.46 29.21 0.29
N ALA A 69 5.72 27.94 0.59
CA ALA A 69 4.99 27.20 1.60
C ALA A 69 5.24 27.71 3.04
N VAL A 70 6.36 28.40 3.28
CA VAL A 70 6.74 28.93 4.62
C VAL A 70 6.71 30.46 4.70
N GLU A 71 6.48 31.17 3.61
CA GLU A 71 6.38 32.65 3.59
C GLU A 71 5.30 33.19 4.55
N SER A 72 4.29 32.38 4.87
CA SER A 72 3.26 32.75 5.84
C SER A 72 3.78 32.87 7.28
N VAL A 73 4.96 32.34 7.57
CA VAL A 73 5.50 32.21 8.94
C VAL A 73 6.92 32.70 9.14
N LEU A 74 7.72 32.70 8.09
CA LEU A 74 9.07 33.25 8.09
C LEU A 74 9.07 34.46 7.17
N SER A 75 9.60 35.59 7.66
CA SER A 75 9.87 36.71 6.76
C SER A 75 10.94 36.31 5.75
N GLU A 76 11.04 37.06 4.66
CA GLU A 76 12.10 36.82 3.67
C GLU A 76 13.49 36.95 4.32
N GLU A 77 13.67 37.95 5.20
CA GLU A 77 14.93 38.18 5.91
C GLU A 77 15.28 37.00 6.84
N GLU A 78 14.31 36.50 7.61
CA GLU A 78 14.51 35.36 8.49
C GLU A 78 14.78 34.09 7.67
N THR A 79 14.06 33.88 6.57
CA THR A 79 14.29 32.76 5.64
C THR A 79 15.74 32.79 5.12
N GLN A 80 16.20 33.93 4.62
CA GLN A 80 17.59 34.10 4.19
C GLN A 80 18.58 33.86 5.33
N ALA A 81 18.25 34.26 6.56
CA ALA A 81 19.10 34.01 7.73
C ALA A 81 19.22 32.50 8.06
N TRP A 82 18.15 31.72 7.89
CA TRP A 82 18.19 30.27 8.02
C TRP A 82 19.07 29.63 6.93
N GLY A 83 18.95 30.09 5.69
CA GLY A 83 19.84 29.67 4.59
C GLY A 83 21.32 29.94 4.89
N ARG A 84 21.64 31.10 5.49
CA ARG A 84 23.00 31.41 5.96
C ARG A 84 23.48 30.41 7.02
N VAL A 85 22.68 30.12 8.05
CA VAL A 85 23.06 29.18 9.11
C VAL A 85 23.29 27.78 8.53
N TYR A 86 22.43 27.34 7.62
CA TYR A 86 22.62 26.09 6.87
C TYR A 86 23.98 26.05 6.17
N ARG A 87 24.33 27.10 5.42
CA ARG A 87 25.61 27.17 4.71
C ARG A 87 26.80 27.14 5.65
N GLU A 88 26.74 27.89 6.75
CA GLU A 88 27.80 27.90 7.76
C GLU A 88 28.04 26.52 8.38
N VAL A 89 26.98 25.75 8.63
CA VAL A 89 27.12 24.36 9.13
C VAL A 89 27.67 23.45 8.05
N ALA A 90 27.19 23.54 6.81
CA ALA A 90 27.69 22.73 5.69
C ALA A 90 29.20 22.99 5.42
N ASP A 91 29.62 24.25 5.47
CA ASP A 91 31.01 24.66 5.22
C ASP A 91 31.95 24.34 6.40
N SER A 92 31.41 24.07 7.60
CA SER A 92 32.20 23.69 8.77
C SER A 92 32.87 22.31 8.63
N GLY A 93 32.47 21.51 7.64
CA GLY A 93 32.91 20.13 7.46
C GLY A 93 32.29 19.14 8.45
N ALA A 94 31.37 19.60 9.31
CA ALA A 94 30.59 18.73 10.19
C ALA A 94 29.55 17.94 9.37
N THR A 95 29.33 16.69 9.76
CA THR A 95 28.22 15.90 9.23
C THR A 95 26.90 16.51 9.69
N MET A 96 26.07 16.98 8.75
CA MET A 96 24.75 17.54 9.09
C MET A 96 23.82 16.43 9.59
N ALA A 97 23.37 16.51 10.84
CA ALA A 97 22.63 15.42 11.48
C ALA A 97 21.27 15.14 10.82
N VAL A 98 20.63 16.18 10.28
CA VAL A 98 19.24 16.14 9.82
C VAL A 98 19.12 16.22 8.30
N ILE A 99 20.05 16.88 7.59
CA ILE A 99 19.94 17.12 6.15
C ILE A 99 20.67 16.03 5.36
N PRO A 100 20.06 15.50 4.27
CA PRO A 100 20.70 14.59 3.34
C PRO A 100 22.07 15.04 2.84
N GLN A 101 22.97 14.07 2.62
CA GLN A 101 24.32 14.32 2.09
C GLN A 101 24.32 15.00 0.72
N VAL A 102 23.26 14.79 -0.08
CA VAL A 102 23.09 15.47 -1.39
C VAL A 102 23.11 17.00 -1.27
N PHE A 103 22.74 17.57 -0.12
CA PHE A 103 22.80 19.02 0.10
C PHE A 103 24.11 19.48 0.75
N ALA A 104 24.77 18.63 1.54
CA ALA A 104 25.99 18.98 2.28
C ALA A 104 27.12 19.53 1.40
N HIS A 105 27.20 19.07 0.16
CA HIS A 105 28.22 19.51 -0.80
C HIS A 105 27.64 20.17 -2.04
N ARG A 106 26.34 20.47 -2.05
CA ARG A 106 25.72 21.07 -3.23
C ARG A 106 26.10 22.55 -3.34
N PRO A 107 26.72 22.98 -4.45
CA PRO A 107 27.06 24.38 -4.67
C PRO A 107 25.80 25.26 -4.67
N VAL A 108 25.91 26.51 -4.20
CA VAL A 108 24.79 27.46 -4.28
C VAL A 108 24.37 27.73 -5.73
N SER A 109 25.25 27.54 -6.72
CA SER A 109 24.90 27.69 -8.13
C SER A 109 23.97 26.59 -8.66
N GLU A 110 23.90 25.42 -8.02
CA GLU A 110 23.12 24.27 -8.45
C GLU A 110 21.90 24.07 -7.54
N GLY A 111 20.70 24.34 -8.04
CA GLY A 111 19.45 24.21 -7.28
C GLY A 111 18.82 22.83 -7.41
N TYR A 112 17.89 22.47 -6.51
CA TYR A 112 17.23 21.16 -6.44
C TYR A 112 15.79 21.22 -6.94
N SER A 113 15.58 20.72 -8.16
CA SER A 113 14.32 20.76 -8.88
C SER A 113 13.42 19.54 -8.64
N ILE A 114 12.19 19.59 -9.16
CA ILE A 114 11.29 18.43 -9.22
C ILE A 114 11.91 17.29 -10.04
N ALA A 115 12.72 17.61 -11.07
CA ALA A 115 13.40 16.61 -11.87
C ALA A 115 14.50 15.87 -11.08
N ASP A 116 15.23 16.58 -10.22
CA ASP A 116 16.19 15.96 -9.28
C ASP A 116 15.46 15.04 -8.30
N LEU A 117 14.35 15.51 -7.70
CA LEU A 117 13.53 14.71 -6.80
C LEU A 117 13.02 13.42 -7.48
N ARG A 118 12.61 13.52 -8.76
CA ARG A 118 12.18 12.36 -9.56
C ARG A 118 13.32 11.37 -9.79
N SER A 119 14.56 11.85 -9.98
CA SER A 119 15.74 11.01 -10.13
C SER A 119 16.10 10.27 -8.84
N ASP A 120 15.94 10.91 -7.68
CA ASP A 120 16.26 10.34 -6.35
C ASP A 120 15.12 9.47 -5.77
N LEU A 121 13.93 9.54 -6.37
CA LEU A 121 12.72 8.85 -5.94
C LEU A 121 12.91 7.33 -5.69
N PRO A 122 13.67 6.58 -6.52
CA PRO A 122 13.94 5.16 -6.26
C PRO A 122 14.59 4.88 -4.90
N ASP A 123 15.62 5.63 -4.55
CA ASP A 123 16.37 5.43 -3.31
C ASP A 123 15.58 5.98 -2.11
N MET A 124 14.88 7.10 -2.31
CA MET A 124 13.96 7.65 -1.31
C MET A 124 12.84 6.66 -0.96
N VAL A 125 12.25 5.98 -1.95
CA VAL A 125 11.23 4.94 -1.72
C VAL A 125 11.83 3.74 -1.00
N ALA A 126 13.02 3.29 -1.40
CA ALA A 126 13.68 2.16 -0.76
C ALA A 126 13.97 2.43 0.72
N GLU A 127 14.45 3.63 1.04
CA GLU A 127 14.70 4.07 2.41
C GLU A 127 13.40 4.20 3.22
N ALA A 128 12.39 4.87 2.67
CA ALA A 128 11.09 5.02 3.33
C ALA A 128 10.47 3.65 3.65
N MET A 129 10.51 2.71 2.70
CA MET A 129 9.98 1.36 2.89
C MET A 129 10.77 0.50 3.89
N ALA A 130 12.00 0.91 4.24
CA ALA A 130 12.80 0.26 5.28
C ALA A 130 12.59 0.89 6.68
N ALA A 131 11.98 2.07 6.75
CA ALA A 131 11.74 2.77 8.01
C ALA A 131 10.65 2.09 8.84
N GLY A 132 10.88 1.95 10.15
CA GLY A 132 9.96 1.26 11.06
C GLY A 132 8.60 1.95 11.23
N ASN A 133 8.49 3.23 10.89
CA ASN A 133 7.26 4.02 10.97
C ASN A 133 6.52 4.13 9.63
N THR A 134 6.83 3.26 8.65
CA THR A 134 6.07 3.16 7.40
C THR A 134 5.55 1.75 7.18
N GLN A 135 4.42 1.64 6.46
CA GLN A 135 3.85 0.35 6.10
C GLN A 135 2.93 0.42 4.88
N ILE A 136 2.89 -0.69 4.14
CA ILE A 136 1.87 -0.96 3.10
C ILE A 136 1.11 -2.22 3.48
N LEU A 137 -0.19 -2.06 3.70
CA LEU A 137 -1.11 -3.10 4.13
C LEU A 137 -2.03 -3.48 2.99
N ASP A 138 -2.12 -4.78 2.71
CA ASP A 138 -3.08 -5.30 1.75
C ASP A 138 -4.49 -5.27 2.38
N PRO A 139 -5.43 -4.44 1.87
CA PRO A 139 -6.75 -4.26 2.47
C PRO A 139 -7.61 -5.52 2.35
N ARG A 140 -7.19 -6.48 1.52
CA ARG A 140 -7.84 -7.79 1.49
C ARG A 140 -7.57 -8.56 2.76
N ARG A 141 -6.58 -8.26 3.62
CA ARG A 141 -6.29 -9.02 4.85
C ARG A 141 -7.27 -8.61 5.97
N PRO A 142 -7.94 -9.55 6.64
CA PRO A 142 -9.02 -9.22 7.57
C PRO A 142 -8.46 -8.83 8.96
N GLU A 143 -7.31 -9.42 9.32
CA GLU A 143 -6.46 -9.03 10.44
C GLU A 143 -5.21 -8.40 9.84
N ARG A 144 -5.36 -7.14 9.43
CA ARG A 144 -4.23 -6.25 9.21
C ARG A 144 -3.84 -5.73 10.58
N ASP A 145 -2.63 -6.04 11.01
CA ASP A 145 -2.05 -5.39 12.18
C ASP A 145 -1.62 -3.99 11.73
N ILE A 146 -2.57 -3.05 11.79
CA ILE A 146 -2.36 -1.67 11.33
C ILE A 146 -1.41 -0.92 12.28
N ASP A 147 -1.22 -1.44 13.49
CA ASP A 147 -0.61 -0.75 14.60
C ASP A 147 0.20 -1.75 15.44
N ASP A 148 1.06 -2.53 14.78
CA ASP A 148 1.92 -3.48 15.49
C ASP A 148 2.87 -2.74 16.45
N PRO A 149 3.34 -3.39 17.53
CA PRO A 149 4.13 -2.71 18.56
C PRO A 149 5.40 -2.02 18.06
N ALA A 150 6.10 -2.58 17.07
CA ALA A 150 7.33 -2.01 16.54
C ALA A 150 7.02 -0.77 15.67
N PHE A 151 5.94 -0.82 14.89
CA PHE A 151 5.46 0.33 14.13
C PHE A 151 5.04 1.48 15.05
N LEU A 152 4.31 1.19 16.14
CA LEU A 152 3.92 2.21 17.12
C LEU A 152 5.11 2.79 17.89
N GLU A 153 6.10 1.98 18.22
CA GLU A 153 7.34 2.46 18.83
C GLU A 153 8.12 3.40 17.90
N ALA A 154 8.23 3.04 16.62
CA ALA A 154 8.86 3.89 15.61
C ALA A 154 8.07 5.18 15.32
N MET A 155 6.72 5.09 15.31
CA MET A 155 5.84 6.26 15.21
C MET A 155 6.07 7.22 16.39
N ARG A 156 6.17 6.68 17.61
CA ARG A 156 6.41 7.47 18.81
C ARG A 156 7.76 8.17 18.78
N ALA A 157 8.81 7.44 18.40
CA ALA A 157 10.16 7.98 18.32
C ALA A 157 10.30 9.11 17.29
N SER A 158 9.62 8.99 16.15
CA SER A 158 9.70 9.97 15.06
C SER A 158 8.60 11.05 15.11
N LYS A 159 7.61 10.91 15.99
CA LYS A 159 6.36 11.69 16.04
C LYS A 159 5.53 11.64 14.74
N PHE A 160 5.84 10.74 13.81
CA PHE A 160 5.06 10.54 12.60
C PHE A 160 5.03 9.10 12.11
N ALA A 161 4.01 8.76 11.32
CA ALA A 161 4.02 7.53 10.54
C ALA A 161 3.31 7.66 9.20
N VAL A 162 3.57 6.71 8.30
CA VAL A 162 2.92 6.60 6.99
C VAL A 162 2.30 5.22 6.85
N SER A 163 1.03 5.16 6.45
CA SER A 163 0.30 3.91 6.25
C SER A 163 -0.45 3.94 4.93
N ALA A 164 -0.14 3.02 4.02
CA ALA A 164 -0.89 2.84 2.79
C ALA A 164 -1.69 1.53 2.83
N PHE A 165 -2.95 1.58 2.41
CA PHE A 165 -3.85 0.43 2.27
C PHE A 165 -4.10 0.16 0.79
N ALA A 166 -3.31 -0.75 0.22
CA ALA A 166 -3.36 -1.03 -1.21
C ALA A 166 -3.02 -2.49 -1.54
N VAL A 167 -3.58 -2.98 -2.63
CA VAL A 167 -3.15 -4.28 -3.19
C VAL A 167 -1.82 -4.07 -3.91
N THR A 168 -0.82 -4.91 -3.60
CA THR A 168 0.51 -4.83 -4.22
C THR A 168 0.40 -4.86 -5.75
N GLY A 169 0.88 -3.80 -6.42
CA GLY A 169 0.85 -3.67 -7.88
C GLY A 169 -0.44 -3.04 -8.45
N GLU A 170 -1.28 -2.41 -7.62
CA GLU A 170 -2.31 -1.46 -8.04
C GLU A 170 -1.69 -0.22 -8.69
N THR A 171 -2.32 0.24 -9.78
CA THR A 171 -2.06 1.53 -10.42
C THR A 171 -3.22 2.47 -10.10
N ALA A 172 -2.94 3.67 -9.61
CA ALA A 172 -3.95 4.72 -9.53
C ALA A 172 -4.21 5.22 -10.96
N GLY A 173 -5.46 5.16 -11.42
CA GLY A 173 -5.86 5.79 -12.67
C GLY A 173 -6.04 7.28 -12.45
N PHE A 174 -4.98 8.07 -12.61
CA PHE A 174 -5.14 9.51 -12.77
C PHE A 174 -5.58 9.75 -14.21
N GLY A 175 -6.82 10.21 -14.40
CA GLY A 175 -7.22 10.72 -15.69
C GLY A 175 -6.30 11.89 -16.01
N SER A 176 -5.55 11.83 -17.12
CA SER A 176 -4.71 12.93 -17.56
C SER A 176 -5.61 14.11 -17.92
N ALA A 177 -5.90 14.98 -16.96
CA ALA A 177 -6.28 16.34 -17.28
C ALA A 177 -4.99 17.04 -17.68
N THR A 178 -4.66 16.95 -18.97
CA THR A 178 -3.58 17.71 -19.59
C THR A 178 -3.72 19.17 -19.21
N ALA A 179 -2.73 19.71 -18.49
CA ALA A 179 -2.56 21.14 -18.38
C ALA A 179 -2.32 21.71 -19.79
N GLU A 180 -3.03 22.78 -20.11
CA GLU A 180 -3.12 23.38 -21.43
C GLU A 180 -1.76 23.82 -22.01
N GLY A 181 -1.47 23.37 -23.24
CA GLY A 181 -0.92 24.20 -24.32
C GLY A 181 0.60 24.40 -24.44
N ALA A 182 1.24 23.69 -25.38
CA ALA A 182 2.07 24.28 -26.45
C ALA A 182 2.73 23.19 -27.33
N GLY A 183 2.52 23.26 -28.65
CA GLY A 183 3.34 22.54 -29.64
C GLY A 183 2.53 21.79 -30.70
N GLN A 184 2.23 22.47 -31.79
CA GLN A 184 1.62 21.89 -33.00
C GLN A 184 2.54 20.81 -33.61
N ALA A 185 1.98 19.63 -33.86
CA ALA A 185 2.41 18.75 -34.94
C ALA A 185 1.18 18.00 -35.45
N GLU A 186 0.68 18.42 -36.62
CA GLU A 186 -0.39 17.76 -37.35
C GLU A 186 0.09 16.38 -37.82
N GLY A 187 -0.58 15.34 -37.35
CA GLY A 187 -0.48 13.97 -37.85
C GLY A 187 -1.82 13.28 -37.62
N GLU A 188 -2.51 12.95 -38.71
CA GLU A 188 -3.85 12.36 -38.73
C GLU A 188 -3.92 11.11 -37.84
N ALA A 189 -4.58 11.23 -36.69
CA ALA A 189 -4.90 10.11 -35.80
C ALA A 189 -6.29 9.59 -36.15
N ALA A 190 -6.36 8.30 -36.46
CA ALA A 190 -7.61 7.57 -36.64
C ALA A 190 -8.50 7.71 -35.40
N GLU A 191 -9.78 8.02 -35.62
CA GLU A 191 -10.82 8.10 -34.59
C GLU A 191 -10.98 6.76 -33.87
N GLY A 192 -10.37 6.63 -32.69
CA GLY A 192 -10.73 5.63 -31.69
C GLY A 192 -12.04 6.04 -30.99
N PRO A 193 -12.78 5.09 -30.40
CA PRO A 193 -14.02 5.40 -29.70
C PRO A 193 -13.74 6.37 -28.54
N GLU A 194 -14.54 7.44 -28.46
CA GLU A 194 -14.50 8.44 -27.39
C GLU A 194 -14.46 7.75 -26.01
N ALA A 195 -13.34 7.87 -25.31
CA ALA A 195 -13.22 7.42 -23.94
C ALA A 195 -14.18 8.25 -23.07
N GLY A 196 -15.33 7.67 -22.70
CA GLY A 196 -16.25 8.29 -21.75
C GLY A 196 -15.52 8.64 -20.45
N ALA A 197 -15.83 9.80 -19.88
CA ALA A 197 -15.21 10.28 -18.65
C ALA A 197 -15.23 9.19 -17.56
N ALA A 198 -14.08 8.91 -16.96
CA ALA A 198 -13.97 7.93 -15.88
C ALA A 198 -14.97 8.28 -14.75
N PRO A 199 -15.70 7.29 -14.20
CA PRO A 199 -16.69 7.57 -13.18
C PRO A 199 -16.03 8.16 -11.94
N THR A 200 -16.68 9.16 -11.37
CA THR A 200 -16.30 9.75 -10.10
C THR A 200 -17.37 9.47 -9.04
N TYR A 201 -16.95 9.51 -7.78
CA TYR A 201 -17.77 9.20 -6.62
C TYR A 201 -17.61 10.31 -5.60
N ARG A 202 -18.69 10.63 -4.89
CA ARG A 202 -18.58 11.49 -3.70
C ARG A 202 -17.90 10.70 -2.59
N ALA A 203 -16.77 11.19 -2.11
CA ALA A 203 -16.13 10.70 -0.90
C ALA A 203 -16.37 11.68 0.25
N LYS A 204 -16.82 11.15 1.39
CA LYS A 204 -17.01 11.94 2.60
C LYS A 204 -16.47 11.20 3.82
N LEU A 205 -15.49 11.82 4.48
CA LEU A 205 -14.83 11.34 5.69
C LEU A 205 -15.17 12.27 6.85
N GLU A 206 -15.66 11.69 7.95
CA GLU A 206 -16.03 12.43 9.16
C GLU A 206 -15.28 11.85 10.36
N ALA A 207 -14.56 12.67 11.13
CA ALA A 207 -14.03 12.29 12.43
C ALA A 207 -15.19 12.21 13.45
N GLU A 208 -15.48 11.03 13.99
CA GLU A 208 -16.60 10.86 14.93
C GLU A 208 -16.17 11.11 16.38
N SER A 209 -15.10 10.44 16.79
CA SER A 209 -14.52 10.55 18.13
C SER A 209 -13.04 10.18 18.12
N PHE A 210 -12.35 10.49 19.21
CA PHE A 210 -11.07 9.86 19.51
C PHE A 210 -11.06 9.35 20.96
N TYR A 211 -10.38 8.23 21.17
CA TYR A 211 -10.16 7.62 22.49
C TYR A 211 -8.72 7.85 22.95
N VAL A 212 -8.54 8.23 24.22
CA VAL A 212 -7.23 8.56 24.79
C VAL A 212 -6.66 7.37 25.54
N ARG A 213 -5.57 6.78 25.04
CA ARG A 213 -4.83 5.69 25.71
C ARG A 213 -3.76 6.24 26.64
N ARG A 214 -3.17 7.37 26.29
CA ARG A 214 -2.20 8.13 27.09
C ARG A 214 -2.40 9.62 26.77
N ALA A 215 -2.57 10.42 27.81
CA ALA A 215 -2.71 11.87 27.67
C ALA A 215 -1.36 12.47 27.24
N VAL A 216 -1.44 13.62 26.58
CA VAL A 216 -0.28 14.48 26.33
C VAL A 216 0.09 15.19 27.66
N GLY A 217 1.36 15.54 27.88
CA GLY A 217 1.77 16.33 29.06
C GLY A 217 1.90 15.59 30.41
N ASP A 218 1.82 14.26 30.45
CA ASP A 218 1.74 13.48 31.70
C ASP A 218 2.98 13.54 32.63
N ARG A 219 4.05 14.24 32.24
CA ARG A 219 5.27 14.41 33.05
C ARG A 219 5.02 15.15 34.37
N TRP A 220 3.98 16.00 34.47
CA TRP A 220 3.70 16.81 35.67
C TRP A 220 2.22 16.89 36.12
N GLY A 221 1.30 16.19 35.46
CA GLY A 221 -0.07 15.99 35.95
C GLY A 221 -1.10 17.08 35.59
N THR A 222 -0.82 17.90 34.59
CA THR A 222 -1.81 18.77 33.92
C THR A 222 -2.19 18.14 32.59
N SER A 223 -3.49 18.01 32.28
CA SER A 223 -3.93 17.57 30.95
C SER A 223 -4.00 18.75 30.01
N ASP A 224 -3.22 18.67 28.92
CA ASP A 224 -3.14 19.72 27.93
C ASP A 224 -4.30 19.69 26.93
N GLU A 225 -4.48 20.81 26.26
CA GLU A 225 -5.52 20.98 25.25
C GLU A 225 -5.06 20.38 23.92
N ILE A 226 -5.95 19.69 23.22
CA ILE A 226 -5.61 19.08 21.93
C ILE A 226 -6.57 19.51 20.83
N PHE A 227 -6.07 19.54 19.60
CA PHE A 227 -6.92 19.68 18.42
C PHE A 227 -6.37 18.81 17.29
N TRP A 228 -7.20 18.61 16.28
CA TRP A 228 -6.90 17.79 15.12
C TRP A 228 -6.95 18.63 13.86
N THR A 229 -6.02 18.37 12.96
CA THR A 229 -6.04 18.92 11.61
C THR A 229 -5.86 17.82 10.59
N ALA A 230 -6.36 18.05 9.37
CA ALA A 230 -6.15 17.13 8.28
C ALA A 230 -6.07 17.85 6.94
N SER A 231 -5.34 17.27 6.00
CA SER A 231 -5.39 17.62 4.58
C SER A 231 -5.63 16.35 3.76
N VAL A 232 -6.62 16.39 2.87
CA VAL A 232 -7.05 15.21 2.10
C VAL A 232 -7.02 15.52 0.61
N GLY A 233 -6.39 14.63 -0.16
CA GLY A 233 -6.29 14.71 -1.61
C GLY A 233 -6.71 13.40 -2.29
N THR A 234 -7.41 13.50 -3.42
CA THR A 234 -7.94 12.35 -4.16
C THR A 234 -7.34 12.19 -5.56
N GLY A 235 -6.46 13.14 -5.96
CA GLY A 235 -5.98 13.25 -7.33
C GLY A 235 -7.03 13.73 -8.34
N VAL A 236 -8.24 14.08 -7.88
CA VAL A 236 -9.31 14.64 -8.70
C VAL A 236 -9.82 15.91 -8.02
N GLY A 237 -9.60 17.06 -8.66
CA GLY A 237 -10.00 18.37 -8.12
C GLY A 237 -9.13 18.85 -6.94
N PRO A 238 -9.45 20.02 -6.38
CA PRO A 238 -8.73 20.56 -5.24
C PRO A 238 -8.97 19.67 -4.00
N GLY A 239 -7.91 19.43 -3.22
CA GLY A 239 -8.01 18.76 -1.92
C GLY A 239 -8.82 19.58 -0.91
N SER A 240 -8.97 19.07 0.31
CA SER A 240 -9.57 19.82 1.42
C SER A 240 -8.64 19.89 2.62
N THR A 241 -8.87 20.90 3.45
CA THR A 241 -8.22 21.05 4.75
C THR A 241 -9.25 21.06 5.87
N PHE A 242 -8.85 20.64 7.06
CA PHE A 242 -9.71 20.50 8.23
C PHE A 242 -8.97 20.97 9.49
N ARG A 243 -9.73 21.62 10.39
CA ARG A 243 -9.35 21.91 11.78
C ARG A 243 -10.55 21.64 12.69
N SER A 244 -10.36 20.89 13.77
CA SER A 244 -11.39 20.63 14.76
C SER A 244 -11.61 21.81 15.72
N GLU A 245 -12.56 21.68 16.65
CA GLU A 245 -12.45 22.41 17.92
C GLU A 245 -11.22 21.97 18.73
N THR A 246 -10.83 22.82 19.68
CA THR A 246 -9.88 22.46 20.74
C THR A 246 -10.64 21.71 21.83
N PHE A 247 -10.07 20.60 22.28
CA PHE A 247 -10.56 19.76 23.36
C PHE A 247 -9.70 20.03 24.60
N GLY A 248 -10.27 20.64 25.63
CA GLY A 248 -9.56 20.90 26.89
C GLY A 248 -9.74 19.79 27.94
N ASN A 249 -8.80 19.74 28.89
CA ASN A 249 -8.73 18.77 29.99
C ASN A 249 -8.86 17.33 29.50
N VAL A 250 -8.03 16.93 28.52
CA VAL A 250 -8.13 15.59 27.92
C VAL A 250 -7.32 14.59 28.72
N ASP A 251 -8.02 13.70 29.42
CA ASP A 251 -7.39 12.74 30.32
C ASP A 251 -7.32 11.34 29.72
N LYS A 252 -6.44 10.50 30.29
CA LYS A 252 -6.36 9.09 29.93
C LYS A 252 -7.72 8.39 30.13
N HIS A 253 -8.10 7.57 29.15
CA HIS A 253 -9.37 6.85 29.04
C HIS A 253 -10.59 7.68 28.64
N ASP A 254 -10.42 8.97 28.34
CA ASP A 254 -11.49 9.77 27.74
C ASP A 254 -11.86 9.27 26.34
N GLU A 255 -13.15 9.41 26.00
CA GLU A 255 -13.62 9.42 24.63
C GLU A 255 -14.25 10.78 24.33
N ARG A 256 -13.68 11.50 23.36
CA ARG A 256 -14.12 12.85 22.96
C ARG A 256 -14.74 12.82 21.58
N PHE A 257 -15.81 13.59 21.39
CA PHE A 257 -16.61 13.59 20.16
C PHE A 257 -16.49 14.92 19.44
N PHE A 258 -16.32 14.87 18.12
CA PHE A 258 -16.21 16.07 17.30
C PHE A 258 -17.57 16.76 17.15
N SER A 259 -17.57 18.08 17.20
CA SER A 259 -18.78 18.89 17.02
C SER A 259 -19.36 18.71 15.61
N PRO A 260 -20.70 18.73 15.44
CA PRO A 260 -21.31 18.53 14.12
C PRO A 260 -20.82 19.48 13.02
N GLY A 261 -20.39 20.70 13.39
CA GLY A 261 -19.86 21.70 12.47
C GLY A 261 -18.35 21.58 12.19
N ARG A 262 -17.59 20.79 12.96
CA ARG A 262 -16.14 20.64 12.82
C ARG A 262 -15.70 19.18 12.91
N LYS A 263 -16.39 18.32 12.16
CA LYS A 263 -16.06 16.89 12.04
C LYS A 263 -15.76 16.41 10.63
N VAL A 264 -16.03 17.21 9.60
CA VAL A 264 -15.89 16.78 8.20
C VAL A 264 -14.43 16.95 7.77
N LEU A 265 -13.68 15.85 7.74
CA LEU A 265 -12.29 15.83 7.28
C LEU A 265 -12.20 16.11 5.77
N PHE A 266 -13.14 15.55 5.01
CA PHE A 266 -13.24 15.67 3.56
C PHE A 266 -14.68 15.46 3.10
N ASP A 267 -15.16 16.29 2.16
CA ASP A 267 -16.43 16.10 1.43
C ASP A 267 -16.21 16.60 0.00
N GLY A 268 -15.94 15.66 -0.90
CA GLY A 268 -15.50 15.99 -2.26
C GLY A 268 -15.57 14.79 -3.19
N THR A 269 -14.80 14.84 -4.27
CA THR A 269 -14.86 13.87 -5.35
C THR A 269 -13.59 13.01 -5.41
N THR A 270 -13.75 11.71 -5.69
CA THR A 270 -12.65 10.78 -5.99
C THR A 270 -12.97 9.96 -7.24
N SER A 271 -11.96 9.49 -7.95
CA SER A 271 -12.11 8.42 -8.97
C SER A 271 -12.43 7.05 -8.35
N GLY A 272 -12.34 6.94 -7.02
CA GLY A 272 -12.44 5.69 -6.28
C GLY A 272 -11.20 4.82 -6.40
N ASP A 273 -10.12 5.31 -7.02
CA ASP A 273 -8.83 4.61 -7.11
C ASP A 273 -7.86 5.03 -6.00
N TYR A 274 -7.99 6.25 -5.50
CA TYR A 274 -7.10 6.79 -4.48
C TYR A 274 -7.74 7.88 -3.62
N LEU A 275 -7.36 7.91 -2.35
CA LEU A 275 -7.53 9.02 -1.41
C LEU A 275 -6.37 8.98 -0.41
N GLY A 276 -5.63 10.08 -0.28
CA GLY A 276 -4.61 10.26 0.75
C GLY A 276 -5.02 11.32 1.76
N ALA A 277 -4.76 11.07 3.03
CA ALA A 277 -5.04 11.98 4.14
C ALA A 277 -3.78 12.16 5.00
N GLN A 278 -3.32 13.38 5.20
CA GLN A 278 -2.41 13.73 6.29
C GLN A 278 -3.27 14.15 7.47
N ILE A 279 -3.08 13.53 8.64
CA ILE A 279 -3.83 13.85 9.86
C ILE A 279 -2.83 14.13 10.97
N ILE A 280 -3.06 15.18 11.76
CA ILE A 280 -2.16 15.61 12.82
C ILE A 280 -2.96 15.85 14.10
N CYS A 281 -2.47 15.27 15.20
CA CYS A 281 -2.89 15.55 16.57
C CYS A 281 -1.89 16.52 17.18
N TRP A 282 -2.39 17.61 17.75
CA TRP A 282 -1.60 18.69 18.31
C TRP A 282 -1.84 18.82 19.79
N GLU A 283 -0.79 19.21 20.50
CA GLU A 283 -0.85 19.80 21.82
C GLU A 283 -0.94 21.33 21.67
N GLN A 284 -1.83 21.97 22.42
CA GLN A 284 -2.02 23.42 22.39
C GLN A 284 -1.42 24.04 23.66
N ASP A 285 -0.28 24.72 23.49
CA ASP A 285 0.46 25.34 24.60
C ASP A 285 0.28 26.86 24.74
N ASP A 286 -0.02 27.58 23.63
CA ASP A 286 -0.23 29.04 23.60
C ASP A 286 -0.92 29.54 22.30
N VAL A 287 -1.66 30.64 22.42
CA VAL A 287 -2.81 31.03 21.58
C VAL A 287 -2.48 31.82 20.29
N ASN A 288 -1.55 31.36 19.44
CA ASN A 288 -1.42 31.92 18.08
C ASN A 288 -1.89 30.93 16.99
N ASP A 289 -3.17 30.55 17.11
CA ASP A 289 -3.83 29.50 16.33
C ASP A 289 -3.93 29.80 14.82
N GLU A 290 -4.11 31.06 14.43
CA GLU A 290 -4.30 31.44 13.02
C GLU A 290 -3.00 31.32 12.22
N TRP A 291 -1.87 31.67 12.85
CA TRP A 291 -0.55 31.57 12.25
C TRP A 291 -0.16 30.12 11.95
N TRP A 292 -0.33 29.21 12.92
CA TRP A 292 -0.04 27.78 12.74
C TRP A 292 -0.99 27.10 11.75
N ALA A 293 -2.27 27.44 11.79
CA ALA A 293 -3.24 26.92 10.83
C ALA A 293 -2.92 27.37 9.40
N GLY A 294 -2.45 28.61 9.23
CA GLY A 294 -1.99 29.16 7.95
C GLY A 294 -0.77 28.41 7.40
N LEU A 295 0.26 28.23 8.23
CA LEU A 295 1.46 27.46 7.88
C LEU A 295 1.13 26.06 7.42
N GLN A 296 0.36 25.35 8.24
CA GLN A 296 0.05 23.97 7.96
C GLN A 296 -0.71 23.85 6.64
N LYS A 297 -1.67 24.75 6.40
CA LYS A 297 -2.38 24.79 5.12
C LYS A 297 -1.40 24.96 3.96
N ALA A 298 -0.49 25.93 4.06
CA ALA A 298 0.49 26.20 3.01
C ALA A 298 1.42 25.00 2.75
N LEU A 299 1.94 24.35 3.81
CA LEU A 299 2.75 23.15 3.70
C LEU A 299 1.95 21.98 3.09
N SER A 300 0.74 21.72 3.58
CA SER A 300 -0.14 20.67 3.03
C SER A 300 -0.48 20.91 1.56
N ASP A 301 -0.74 22.15 1.15
CA ASP A 301 -1.03 22.51 -0.24
C ASP A 301 0.21 22.31 -1.13
N ALA A 302 1.39 22.72 -0.66
CA ALA A 302 2.66 22.47 -1.35
C ALA A 302 2.92 20.97 -1.52
N MET A 303 2.68 20.18 -0.47
CA MET A 303 2.84 18.72 -0.53
C MET A 303 1.83 18.04 -1.46
N ALA A 304 0.59 18.51 -1.51
CA ALA A 304 -0.39 18.04 -2.48
C ALA A 304 0.07 18.33 -3.93
N LYS A 305 0.68 19.50 -4.16
CA LYS A 305 1.24 19.90 -5.46
C LYS A 305 2.46 19.06 -5.84
N ILE A 306 3.36 18.73 -4.92
CA ILE A 306 4.47 17.80 -5.16
C ILE A 306 3.95 16.43 -5.58
N ASN A 307 2.98 15.88 -4.83
CA ASN A 307 2.35 14.60 -5.17
C ASN A 307 1.70 14.61 -6.58
N PHE A 308 1.13 15.73 -7.00
CA PHE A 308 0.55 15.89 -8.33
C PHE A 308 1.61 16.01 -9.43
N LEU A 309 2.63 16.85 -9.23
CA LEU A 309 3.67 17.14 -10.24
C LEU A 309 4.64 15.96 -10.46
N LEU A 310 4.80 15.09 -9.46
CA LEU A 310 5.64 13.90 -9.60
C LEU A 310 5.04 12.81 -10.49
N ASP A 311 3.86 13.02 -11.11
CA ASP A 311 3.14 12.14 -12.05
C ASP A 311 3.82 10.76 -12.19
N PHE A 312 3.39 9.86 -11.32
CA PHE A 312 4.15 8.67 -10.94
C PHE A 312 4.25 7.66 -12.10
N ASP A 313 5.22 7.87 -13.00
CA ASP A 313 5.61 6.89 -14.00
C ASP A 313 6.17 5.64 -13.30
N ASN A 314 5.49 4.51 -13.54
CA ASN A 314 5.53 3.31 -12.70
C ASN A 314 6.84 2.52 -12.76
N TYR A 315 7.81 2.86 -11.90
CA TYR A 315 8.94 1.96 -11.60
C TYR A 315 8.63 1.01 -10.42
N TYR A 316 7.98 1.49 -9.35
CA TYR A 316 7.69 0.71 -8.12
C TYR A 316 6.19 0.45 -7.87
N GLY A 317 5.31 1.05 -8.69
CA GLY A 317 3.87 1.11 -8.43
C GLY A 317 3.50 2.37 -7.63
N PHE A 318 2.25 2.81 -7.75
CA PHE A 318 1.79 4.09 -7.20
C PHE A 318 2.00 4.22 -5.68
N PHE A 319 1.60 3.22 -4.88
CA PHE A 319 1.61 3.34 -3.42
C PHE A 319 3.00 3.35 -2.78
N PRO A 320 3.98 2.52 -3.18
CA PRO A 320 5.35 2.67 -2.70
C PRO A 320 5.92 4.07 -2.97
N THR A 321 5.67 4.62 -4.15
CA THR A 321 6.12 5.96 -4.49
C THR A 321 5.43 7.02 -3.66
N TRP A 322 4.12 6.89 -3.47
CA TRP A 322 3.35 7.75 -2.57
C TRP A 322 3.88 7.69 -1.13
N VAL A 323 4.23 6.49 -0.61
CA VAL A 323 4.82 6.33 0.72
C VAL A 323 6.14 7.09 0.84
N GLY A 324 7.01 7.02 -0.18
CA GLY A 324 8.26 7.78 -0.21
C GLY A 324 8.02 9.29 -0.08
N VAL A 325 7.13 9.85 -0.91
CA VAL A 325 6.81 11.28 -0.88
C VAL A 325 6.11 11.69 0.41
N ALA A 326 5.15 10.89 0.89
CA ALA A 326 4.44 11.14 2.14
C ALA A 326 5.39 11.09 3.36
N THR A 327 6.41 10.24 3.32
CA THR A 327 7.45 10.16 4.36
C THR A 327 8.30 11.42 4.36
N ALA A 328 8.76 11.88 3.19
CA ALA A 328 9.51 13.13 3.07
C ALA A 328 8.68 14.35 3.54
N ALA A 329 7.40 14.39 3.20
CA ALA A 329 6.46 15.43 3.63
C ALA A 329 6.24 15.43 5.14
N ALA A 330 5.92 14.28 5.74
CA ALA A 330 5.70 14.16 7.17
C ALA A 330 6.97 14.50 7.96
N SER A 331 8.13 14.01 7.50
CA SER A 331 9.42 14.31 8.11
C SER A 331 9.77 15.80 8.07
N PHE A 332 9.51 16.48 6.93
CA PHE A 332 9.64 17.93 6.82
C PHE A 332 8.79 18.64 7.87
N ILE A 333 7.50 18.31 7.97
CA ILE A 333 6.59 18.93 8.94
C ILE A 333 7.09 18.74 10.37
N ALA A 334 7.47 17.52 10.75
CA ALA A 334 7.94 17.20 12.10
C ALA A 334 9.19 18.01 12.47
N GLN A 335 10.15 18.11 11.55
CA GLN A 335 11.42 18.80 11.79
C GLN A 335 11.28 20.32 11.71
N PHE A 336 10.50 20.81 10.75
CA PHE A 336 10.28 22.24 10.57
C PHE A 336 9.61 22.85 11.81
N ILE A 337 8.61 22.18 12.36
CA ILE A 337 7.95 22.61 13.60
C ILE A 337 8.92 22.57 14.78
N GLY A 338 9.84 21.60 14.81
CA GLY A 338 10.88 21.49 15.85
C GLY A 338 11.83 22.70 15.96
N PHE A 339 11.88 23.58 14.94
CA PHE A 339 12.64 24.84 15.02
C PHE A 339 11.97 25.92 15.89
N PHE A 340 10.70 25.76 16.23
CA PHE A 340 9.94 26.70 17.05
C PHE A 340 9.74 26.10 18.45
N GLN A 341 10.05 26.86 19.52
CA GLN A 341 9.83 26.44 20.92
C GLN A 341 8.51 26.97 21.47
N ASN A 342 7.91 26.24 22.43
CA ASN A 342 6.80 26.69 23.29
C ASN A 342 5.56 27.20 22.53
N LYS A 343 5.39 26.76 21.29
CA LYS A 343 4.26 27.08 20.42
C LYS A 343 3.76 25.74 19.90
N SER A 344 2.52 25.38 20.26
CA SER A 344 1.80 24.12 19.96
C SER A 344 2.61 23.08 19.20
N ASP A 345 3.12 22.06 19.88
CA ASP A 345 3.90 21.01 19.25
C ASP A 345 3.03 19.86 18.72
N ILE A 346 3.62 19.11 17.80
CA ILE A 346 2.98 17.91 17.26
C ILE A 346 3.04 16.85 18.34
N SER A 347 1.87 16.43 18.81
CA SER A 347 1.76 15.20 19.58
C SER A 347 2.08 14.02 18.68
N CYS A 348 1.38 13.88 17.55
CA CYS A 348 1.65 12.86 16.54
C CYS A 348 1.01 13.23 15.20
N GLN A 349 1.65 12.89 14.08
CA GLN A 349 1.03 12.93 12.76
C GLN A 349 0.99 11.54 12.09
N ARG A 350 0.03 11.32 11.19
CA ARG A 350 -0.04 10.12 10.38
C ARG A 350 -0.55 10.42 8.97
N ALA A 351 0.20 9.98 7.97
CA ALA A 351 -0.24 9.96 6.57
C ALA A 351 -0.95 8.64 6.27
N ILE A 352 -2.11 8.69 5.64
CA ILE A 352 -2.97 7.53 5.36
C ILE A 352 -3.36 7.54 3.88
N GLY A 353 -2.83 6.59 3.11
CA GLY A 353 -3.16 6.38 1.70
C GLY A 353 -4.13 5.22 1.54
N MET A 354 -5.20 5.38 0.78
CA MET A 354 -6.22 4.34 0.55
C MET A 354 -6.40 4.08 -0.94
N GLY A 355 -6.15 2.85 -1.36
CA GLY A 355 -6.40 2.36 -2.72
C GLY A 355 -7.85 1.92 -2.93
N ARG A 356 -8.18 1.56 -4.18
CA ARG A 356 -9.55 1.19 -4.58
C ARG A 356 -10.18 0.12 -3.69
N TYR A 357 -9.44 -0.93 -3.34
CA TYR A 357 -10.00 -1.98 -2.48
C TYR A 357 -10.29 -1.47 -1.07
N GLU A 358 -9.42 -0.62 -0.50
CA GLU A 358 -9.67 -0.05 0.82
C GLU A 358 -10.87 0.88 0.81
N LEU A 359 -10.97 1.76 -0.18
CA LEU A 359 -12.11 2.65 -0.34
C LEU A 359 -13.42 1.87 -0.52
N ALA A 360 -13.41 0.78 -1.29
CA ALA A 360 -14.56 -0.09 -1.46
C ALA A 360 -14.96 -0.81 -0.16
N ILE A 361 -13.99 -1.21 0.67
CA ILE A 361 -14.25 -1.79 1.99
C ILE A 361 -14.82 -0.73 2.93
N LEU A 362 -14.13 0.40 3.07
CA LEU A 362 -14.51 1.49 3.95
C LEU A 362 -15.89 2.06 3.60
N SER A 363 -16.23 2.18 2.31
CA SER A 363 -17.55 2.66 1.90
C SER A 363 -18.70 1.72 2.25
N ARG A 364 -18.42 0.44 2.53
CA ARG A 364 -19.42 -0.58 2.89
C ARG A 364 -19.46 -0.85 4.39
N VAL A 365 -18.30 -0.92 5.03
CA VAL A 365 -18.18 -1.07 6.49
C VAL A 365 -18.61 0.23 7.18
N GLY A 366 -18.36 1.38 6.54
CA GLY A 366 -18.80 2.69 6.97
C GLY A 366 -17.92 3.34 8.02
N ARG A 367 -16.94 2.63 8.61
CA ARG A 367 -16.07 3.14 9.68
C ARG A 367 -14.66 2.55 9.62
N ALA A 368 -13.69 3.32 10.10
CA ALA A 368 -12.31 2.94 10.36
C ALA A 368 -11.83 3.53 11.70
N GLY A 369 -10.80 2.93 12.28
CA GLY A 369 -10.07 3.47 13.43
C GLY A 369 -8.58 3.52 13.11
N TRP A 370 -7.92 4.60 13.51
CA TRP A 370 -6.49 4.83 13.26
C TRP A 370 -5.81 5.34 14.52
N ARG A 371 -4.70 4.70 14.92
CA ARG A 371 -3.94 5.07 16.10
C ARG A 371 -2.86 6.12 15.81
N PHE A 372 -2.64 7.01 16.76
CA PHE A 372 -1.67 8.11 16.75
C PHE A 372 -0.90 8.07 18.07
N ASP A 373 0.29 7.51 18.06
CA ASP A 373 1.14 7.29 19.24
C ASP A 373 2.42 8.12 19.10
N GLY A 374 2.45 9.27 19.78
CA GLY A 374 3.56 10.22 19.84
C GLY A 374 3.73 10.75 21.25
N ASP A 375 3.58 12.05 21.52
CA ASP A 375 3.60 12.56 22.89
C ASP A 375 2.32 12.20 23.67
N GLY A 376 1.21 11.94 22.98
CA GLY A 376 0.05 11.22 23.50
C GLY A 376 -0.26 9.99 22.65
N ASP A 377 -1.20 9.16 23.10
CA ASP A 377 -1.63 7.96 22.38
C ASP A 377 -3.14 7.98 22.20
N HIS A 378 -3.60 8.10 20.94
CA HIS A 378 -4.99 8.37 20.59
C HIS A 378 -5.50 7.42 19.49
N ASP A 379 -6.71 6.88 19.66
CA ASP A 379 -7.42 6.14 18.60
C ASP A 379 -8.48 7.04 17.95
N LEU A 380 -8.23 7.56 16.75
CA LEU A 380 -9.19 8.36 15.99
C LEU A 380 -10.19 7.45 15.26
N ARG A 381 -11.49 7.67 15.46
CA ARG A 381 -12.57 6.98 14.74
C ARG A 381 -13.09 7.84 13.60
N VAL A 382 -13.08 7.30 12.39
CA VAL A 382 -13.52 7.97 11.18
C VAL A 382 -14.67 7.22 10.54
N LYS A 383 -15.68 7.95 10.10
CA LYS A 383 -16.85 7.45 9.39
C LYS A 383 -16.77 7.81 7.91
N TRP A 384 -17.18 6.87 7.08
CA TRP A 384 -17.51 7.11 5.68
C TRP A 384 -19.00 7.41 5.54
N SER A 385 -19.32 8.51 4.86
CA SER A 385 -20.69 8.90 4.51
C SER A 385 -20.84 9.37 3.06
N GLY A 386 -19.88 8.99 2.21
CA GLY A 386 -19.93 9.20 0.76
C GLY A 386 -20.64 8.06 0.03
N ASP A 387 -20.50 8.05 -1.29
CA ASP A 387 -21.04 7.01 -2.17
C ASP A 387 -20.37 5.64 -1.91
N THR A 388 -21.05 4.57 -2.30
CA THR A 388 -20.43 3.24 -2.29
C THR A 388 -19.45 3.12 -3.44
N ILE A 389 -18.17 2.91 -3.13
CA ILE A 389 -17.10 2.74 -4.12
C ILE A 389 -17.11 1.30 -4.62
N PRO A 390 -17.15 1.00 -5.93
CA PRO A 390 -17.08 -0.37 -6.41
C PRO A 390 -15.67 -0.96 -6.23
N PHE A 391 -15.59 -2.27 -5.99
CA PHE A 391 -14.32 -2.98 -6.12
C PHE A 391 -13.81 -2.89 -7.56
N ALA A 392 -12.48 -2.91 -7.75
CA ALA A 392 -11.92 -3.04 -9.08
C ALA A 392 -12.40 -4.37 -9.68
N GLU A 393 -13.15 -4.33 -10.78
CA GLU A 393 -13.64 -5.51 -11.49
C GLU A 393 -12.94 -5.68 -12.85
N GLY A 394 -13.14 -6.83 -13.47
CA GLY A 394 -12.69 -7.12 -14.83
C GLY A 394 -13.27 -8.43 -15.34
N TYR A 395 -13.41 -8.54 -16.65
CA TYR A 395 -13.87 -9.78 -17.29
C TYR A 395 -12.79 -10.85 -17.25
N LEU A 396 -13.21 -12.09 -17.06
CA LEU A 396 -12.34 -13.25 -17.23
C LEU A 396 -12.10 -13.51 -18.71
N GLU A 397 -10.89 -13.92 -19.05
CA GLU A 397 -10.48 -14.32 -20.38
C GLU A 397 -9.74 -15.65 -20.30
N HIS A 398 -10.00 -16.54 -21.26
CA HIS A 398 -9.44 -17.88 -21.31
C HIS A 398 -8.50 -18.02 -22.51
N SER A 399 -7.21 -18.17 -22.23
CA SER A 399 -6.17 -18.42 -23.22
C SER A 399 -5.65 -19.85 -23.13
N ILE A 400 -5.25 -20.40 -24.27
CA ILE A 400 -4.75 -21.78 -24.40
C ILE A 400 -3.40 -21.73 -25.08
N ARG A 401 -2.41 -22.40 -24.49
CA ARG A 401 -1.11 -22.64 -25.11
C ARG A 401 -0.97 -24.09 -25.56
N SER A 402 -0.65 -24.28 -26.83
CA SER A 402 -0.35 -25.57 -27.45
C SER A 402 1.11 -25.58 -27.88
N GLY A 403 1.95 -26.42 -27.24
CA GLY A 403 3.40 -26.32 -27.38
C GLY A 403 3.91 -24.96 -26.91
N THR A 404 4.56 -24.21 -27.79
CA THR A 404 5.06 -22.85 -27.51
C THR A 404 4.10 -21.74 -27.94
N SER A 405 3.01 -22.06 -28.63
CA SER A 405 2.13 -21.07 -29.26
C SER A 405 0.91 -20.78 -28.40
N TRP A 406 0.62 -19.50 -28.19
CA TRP A 406 -0.57 -19.01 -27.51
C TRP A 406 -1.68 -18.69 -28.52
N ARG A 407 -2.90 -19.10 -28.20
CA ARG A 407 -4.10 -18.67 -28.92
C ARG A 407 -4.58 -17.33 -28.37
N THR A 408 -5.24 -16.54 -29.21
CA THR A 408 -6.01 -15.36 -28.77
C THR A 408 -6.97 -15.76 -27.67
N GLY A 409 -7.00 -14.99 -26.59
CA GLY A 409 -7.86 -15.28 -25.46
C GLY A 409 -9.33 -15.12 -25.81
N ILE A 410 -10.14 -16.00 -25.24
CA ILE A 410 -11.59 -16.02 -25.40
C ILE A 410 -12.20 -15.28 -24.21
N PRO A 411 -12.86 -14.12 -24.42
CA PRO A 411 -13.55 -13.43 -23.34
C PRO A 411 -14.69 -14.28 -22.79
N LEU A 412 -14.75 -14.41 -21.46
CA LEU A 412 -15.88 -14.98 -20.76
C LEU A 412 -16.83 -13.86 -20.34
N ALA A 413 -18.13 -14.14 -20.31
CA ALA A 413 -19.14 -13.19 -19.82
C ALA A 413 -19.12 -13.01 -18.29
N TYR A 414 -18.02 -13.37 -17.63
CA TYR A 414 -17.89 -13.42 -16.17
C TYR A 414 -17.01 -12.28 -15.70
N LYS A 415 -17.55 -11.43 -14.84
CA LYS A 415 -16.75 -10.42 -14.14
C LYS A 415 -16.27 -10.95 -12.80
N THR A 416 -15.10 -10.50 -12.37
CA THR A 416 -14.59 -10.80 -11.03
C THR A 416 -13.74 -9.70 -10.41
N ILE A 417 -13.60 -9.78 -9.08
CA ILE A 417 -12.79 -8.88 -8.25
C ILE A 417 -11.48 -9.52 -7.77
N THR A 418 -11.20 -10.79 -8.09
CA THR A 418 -9.98 -11.49 -7.69
C THR A 418 -9.50 -12.45 -8.78
N THR A 419 -8.27 -12.95 -8.64
CA THR A 419 -7.74 -14.07 -9.41
C THR A 419 -8.75 -15.24 -9.37
N PRO A 420 -9.10 -15.85 -10.51
CA PRO A 420 -9.96 -17.03 -10.52
C PRO A 420 -9.20 -18.27 -10.02
N ALA A 421 -9.90 -19.34 -9.71
CA ALA A 421 -9.35 -20.69 -9.58
C ALA A 421 -9.63 -21.49 -10.85
N LEU A 422 -8.76 -22.42 -11.21
CA LEU A 422 -8.95 -23.34 -12.33
C LEU A 422 -8.48 -24.74 -11.96
N ALA A 423 -9.29 -25.75 -12.24
CA ALA A 423 -8.92 -27.15 -12.06
C ALA A 423 -9.50 -28.04 -13.15
N VAL A 424 -8.85 -29.18 -13.39
CA VAL A 424 -9.40 -30.29 -14.16
C VAL A 424 -10.05 -31.27 -13.19
N HIS A 425 -11.26 -31.71 -13.47
CA HIS A 425 -11.92 -32.80 -12.75
C HIS A 425 -12.73 -33.65 -13.72
N GLY A 426 -12.44 -34.96 -13.77
CA GLY A 426 -12.94 -35.82 -14.84
C GLY A 426 -12.42 -35.36 -16.20
N ASP A 427 -13.33 -35.15 -17.14
CA ASP A 427 -13.08 -34.72 -18.53
C ASP A 427 -13.36 -33.23 -18.76
N ARG A 428 -13.41 -32.42 -17.68
CA ARG A 428 -13.84 -31.02 -17.73
C ARG A 428 -12.93 -30.08 -16.98
N LEU A 429 -12.94 -28.82 -17.41
CA LEU A 429 -12.39 -27.70 -16.67
C LEU A 429 -13.46 -27.11 -15.77
N TYR A 430 -13.02 -26.66 -14.59
CA TYR A 430 -13.85 -25.97 -13.60
C TYR A 430 -13.17 -24.67 -13.21
N ILE A 431 -13.97 -23.60 -13.11
CA ILE A 431 -13.53 -22.31 -12.58
C ILE A 431 -14.28 -21.95 -11.31
N CYS A 432 -13.62 -21.22 -10.41
CA CYS A 432 -14.26 -20.48 -9.34
C CYS A 432 -13.77 -19.03 -9.32
N PHE A 433 -14.65 -18.09 -9.00
CA PHE A 433 -14.33 -16.66 -8.97
C PHE A 433 -15.32 -15.90 -8.09
N LEU A 434 -15.03 -14.63 -7.78
CA LEU A 434 -15.93 -13.80 -6.96
C LEU A 434 -16.77 -12.87 -7.85
N ARG A 435 -18.10 -12.91 -7.70
CA ARG A 435 -19.00 -11.98 -8.40
C ARG A 435 -18.87 -10.57 -7.79
N PRO A 436 -18.63 -9.51 -8.60
CA PRO A 436 -18.38 -8.18 -8.05
C PRO A 436 -19.52 -7.60 -7.19
N SER A 437 -20.77 -7.82 -7.59
CA SER A 437 -21.94 -7.17 -6.99
C SER A 437 -22.15 -7.50 -5.51
N ASP A 438 -21.92 -8.75 -5.12
CA ASP A 438 -22.20 -9.25 -3.76
C ASP A 438 -21.07 -10.11 -3.17
N GLN A 439 -19.94 -10.20 -3.88
CA GLN A 439 -18.76 -10.99 -3.52
C GLN A 439 -19.07 -12.47 -3.30
N ALA A 440 -20.14 -12.97 -3.92
CA ALA A 440 -20.49 -14.38 -3.90
C ALA A 440 -19.42 -15.21 -4.64
N VAL A 441 -19.10 -16.39 -4.09
CA VAL A 441 -18.25 -17.36 -4.77
C VAL A 441 -19.08 -18.05 -5.85
N MET A 442 -18.69 -17.80 -7.09
CA MET A 442 -19.30 -18.38 -8.28
C MET A 442 -18.43 -19.49 -8.83
N TRP A 443 -19.06 -20.45 -9.51
CA TRP A 443 -18.37 -21.50 -10.23
C TRP A 443 -19.04 -21.79 -11.57
N ALA A 444 -18.26 -22.29 -12.52
CA ALA A 444 -18.72 -22.78 -13.81
C ALA A 444 -17.82 -23.93 -14.27
N SER A 445 -18.29 -24.68 -15.27
CA SER A 445 -17.53 -25.79 -15.86
C SER A 445 -17.63 -25.78 -17.38
N THR A 446 -16.75 -26.48 -18.06
CA THR A 446 -16.93 -26.74 -19.50
C THR A 446 -17.94 -27.85 -19.72
N ASP A 447 -18.72 -27.76 -20.81
CA ASP A 447 -19.49 -28.85 -21.37
C ASP A 447 -18.58 -29.86 -22.11
N VAL A 448 -19.17 -30.94 -22.66
CA VAL A 448 -18.42 -31.95 -23.44
C VAL A 448 -17.80 -31.38 -24.72
N SER A 449 -18.31 -30.25 -25.20
CA SER A 449 -17.84 -29.54 -26.39
C SER A 449 -16.80 -28.46 -26.04
N GLY A 450 -16.50 -28.26 -24.75
CA GLY A 450 -15.56 -27.25 -24.27
C GLY A 450 -16.16 -25.87 -24.01
N ASN A 451 -17.48 -25.68 -24.12
CA ASN A 451 -18.11 -24.39 -23.84
C ASN A 451 -18.36 -24.18 -22.35
N TRP A 452 -18.16 -22.97 -21.85
CA TRP A 452 -18.41 -22.65 -20.45
C TRP A 452 -19.92 -22.55 -20.13
N THR A 453 -20.34 -23.21 -19.05
CA THR A 453 -21.72 -23.16 -18.53
C THR A 453 -22.03 -21.82 -17.86
N GLN A 454 -23.31 -21.45 -17.73
CA GLN A 454 -23.68 -20.29 -16.91
C GLN A 454 -23.16 -20.42 -15.47
N PRO A 455 -22.61 -19.35 -14.85
CA PRO A 455 -22.09 -19.43 -13.49
C PRO A 455 -23.21 -19.65 -12.47
N ALA A 456 -22.97 -20.57 -11.54
CA ALA A 456 -23.82 -20.77 -10.39
C ALA A 456 -23.09 -20.34 -9.11
N GLN A 457 -23.82 -19.97 -8.07
CA GLN A 457 -23.22 -19.64 -6.78
C GLN A 457 -22.96 -20.93 -5.98
N ILE A 458 -21.79 -21.03 -5.34
CA ILE A 458 -21.52 -22.08 -4.35
C ILE A 458 -22.24 -21.73 -3.05
N HIS A 459 -23.43 -22.30 -2.85
CA HIS A 459 -24.29 -22.04 -1.70
C HIS A 459 -24.47 -20.53 -1.43
N ARG A 460 -24.02 -20.04 -0.26
CA ARG A 460 -24.05 -18.64 0.16
C ARG A 460 -22.65 -18.13 0.48
N ASP A 461 -21.62 -18.80 -0.05
CA ASP A 461 -20.23 -18.47 0.25
C ASP A 461 -19.92 -17.08 -0.32
N GLN A 462 -19.26 -16.26 0.50
CA GLN A 462 -18.79 -14.92 0.14
C GLN A 462 -17.37 -14.71 0.65
N SER A 463 -16.57 -13.94 -0.08
CA SER A 463 -15.16 -13.73 0.26
C SER A 463 -14.62 -12.42 -0.32
N PHE A 464 -13.48 -11.95 0.17
CA PHE A 464 -12.64 -10.93 -0.48
C PHE A 464 -11.36 -11.55 -1.10
N TYR A 465 -11.19 -12.86 -0.97
CA TYR A 465 -10.00 -13.60 -1.36
C TYR A 465 -10.28 -14.51 -2.55
N ALA A 466 -9.28 -14.69 -3.40
CA ALA A 466 -9.35 -15.65 -4.48
C ALA A 466 -9.67 -17.06 -3.93
N PRO A 467 -10.66 -17.77 -4.49
CA PRO A 467 -10.89 -19.19 -4.19
C PRO A 467 -9.78 -20.05 -4.80
N THR A 468 -9.74 -21.33 -4.45
CA THR A 468 -8.83 -22.32 -5.04
C THR A 468 -9.53 -23.66 -5.27
N LEU A 469 -9.06 -24.43 -6.27
CA LEU A 469 -9.64 -25.69 -6.70
C LEU A 469 -8.55 -26.76 -6.96
N THR A 470 -8.84 -28.03 -6.68
CA THR A 470 -8.04 -29.16 -7.17
C THR A 470 -8.89 -30.45 -7.23
N SER A 471 -8.49 -31.45 -8.02
CA SER A 471 -9.20 -32.73 -8.10
C SER A 471 -8.40 -33.86 -7.46
N ALA A 472 -8.91 -34.42 -6.36
CA ALA A 472 -8.25 -35.47 -5.60
C ALA A 472 -9.26 -36.48 -5.05
N ASN A 473 -8.91 -37.77 -4.98
CA ASN A 473 -9.79 -38.84 -4.50
C ASN A 473 -11.17 -38.86 -5.19
N GLY A 474 -11.20 -38.62 -6.50
CA GLY A 474 -12.45 -38.61 -7.27
C GLY A 474 -13.44 -37.48 -6.92
N LYS A 475 -12.99 -36.45 -6.21
CA LYS A 475 -13.79 -35.27 -5.84
C LYS A 475 -13.09 -34.00 -6.33
N LEU A 476 -13.87 -33.01 -6.75
CA LEU A 476 -13.37 -31.64 -6.89
C LEU A 476 -13.36 -31.00 -5.50
N HIS A 477 -12.20 -30.57 -5.05
CA HIS A 477 -11.99 -29.86 -3.78
C HIS A 477 -11.96 -28.36 -4.03
N TYR A 478 -12.55 -27.63 -3.10
CA TYR A 478 -12.61 -26.18 -3.07
C TYR A 478 -12.15 -25.68 -1.71
N ALA A 479 -11.44 -24.55 -1.70
CA ALA A 479 -11.19 -23.79 -0.49
C ALA A 479 -11.26 -22.28 -0.75
N VAL A 480 -11.65 -21.52 0.27
CA VAL A 480 -11.61 -20.06 0.27
C VAL A 480 -11.35 -19.54 1.68
N THR A 481 -10.66 -18.41 1.81
CA THR A 481 -10.64 -17.64 3.08
C THR A 481 -11.92 -16.81 3.14
N GLY A 482 -12.70 -16.91 4.21
CA GLY A 482 -13.91 -16.11 4.38
C GLY A 482 -13.61 -14.67 4.79
N LYS A 483 -14.64 -13.81 4.77
CA LYS A 483 -14.54 -12.41 5.25
C LYS A 483 -14.13 -12.30 6.74
N ASP A 484 -14.27 -13.38 7.50
CA ASP A 484 -13.85 -13.52 8.90
C ASP A 484 -12.42 -14.08 9.08
N GLY A 485 -11.69 -14.25 7.97
CA GLY A 485 -10.32 -14.78 7.94
C GLY A 485 -10.19 -16.30 8.14
N LYS A 486 -11.28 -17.05 8.30
CA LYS A 486 -11.22 -18.52 8.42
C LYS A 486 -11.18 -19.19 7.05
N VAL A 487 -10.54 -20.36 6.95
CA VAL A 487 -10.55 -21.14 5.70
C VAL A 487 -11.72 -22.12 5.70
N TYR A 488 -12.58 -22.00 4.69
CA TYR A 488 -13.70 -22.88 4.43
C TYR A 488 -13.39 -23.79 3.26
N THR A 489 -13.74 -25.06 3.38
CA THR A 489 -13.53 -26.07 2.33
C THR A 489 -14.83 -26.80 2.00
N ARG A 490 -14.98 -27.22 0.74
CA ARG A 490 -16.09 -28.08 0.27
C ARG A 490 -15.56 -29.09 -0.73
N THR A 491 -16.35 -30.13 -0.97
CA THR A 491 -16.12 -31.08 -2.06
C THR A 491 -17.32 -31.12 -2.99
N TYR A 492 -17.09 -31.43 -4.26
CA TYR A 492 -18.11 -31.61 -5.27
C TYR A 492 -17.98 -32.97 -5.94
N THR A 493 -19.12 -33.60 -6.18
CA THR A 493 -19.26 -34.68 -7.17
C THR A 493 -20.49 -34.43 -8.04
N PRO A 494 -20.51 -34.90 -9.29
CA PRO A 494 -21.71 -34.82 -10.13
C PRO A 494 -22.96 -35.47 -9.50
N ALA A 495 -22.77 -36.53 -8.72
CA ALA A 495 -23.87 -37.28 -8.11
C ALA A 495 -24.53 -36.56 -6.93
N THR A 496 -23.75 -35.81 -6.13
CA THR A 496 -24.23 -35.22 -4.88
C THR A 496 -24.24 -33.70 -4.88
N GLY A 497 -23.66 -33.06 -5.89
CA GLY A 497 -23.39 -31.62 -5.87
C GLY A 497 -22.32 -31.24 -4.85
N TRP A 498 -22.32 -29.96 -4.46
CA TRP A 498 -21.44 -29.42 -3.43
C TRP A 498 -21.84 -29.92 -2.03
N SER A 499 -20.86 -30.35 -1.24
CA SER A 499 -21.03 -30.70 0.16
C SER A 499 -21.31 -29.47 1.03
N GLY A 500 -21.76 -29.70 2.27
CA GLY A 500 -21.62 -28.70 3.35
C GLY A 500 -20.17 -28.24 3.53
N HIS A 501 -19.98 -27.07 4.14
CA HIS A 501 -18.63 -26.55 4.39
C HIS A 501 -17.98 -27.26 5.58
N HIS A 502 -16.66 -27.42 5.51
CA HIS A 502 -15.80 -27.73 6.64
C HIS A 502 -14.93 -26.51 6.93
N THR A 503 -14.87 -26.10 8.20
CA THR A 503 -14.10 -24.94 8.66
C THR A 503 -12.77 -25.40 9.23
N MET A 504 -11.67 -24.92 8.67
CA MET A 504 -10.33 -25.16 9.22
C MET A 504 -10.10 -24.28 10.46
N SER A 505 -9.29 -24.75 11.41
CA SER A 505 -8.97 -23.99 12.61
C SER A 505 -8.07 -22.78 12.33
N GLY A 506 -8.18 -21.75 13.18
CA GLY A 506 -7.39 -20.53 13.07
C GLY A 506 -7.78 -19.64 11.89
N ARG A 507 -7.21 -18.43 11.88
CA ARG A 507 -7.40 -17.46 10.81
C ARG A 507 -6.15 -17.37 9.94
N LYS A 508 -6.31 -16.85 8.72
CA LYS A 508 -5.29 -16.83 7.67
C LYS A 508 -5.25 -15.48 6.97
N LYS A 509 -4.04 -15.10 6.57
CA LYS A 509 -3.70 -13.78 6.01
C LYS A 509 -4.14 -13.63 4.55
N PHE A 510 -4.06 -14.70 3.76
CA PHE A 510 -4.30 -14.69 2.32
C PHE A 510 -5.27 -15.76 1.85
N SER A 511 -5.53 -15.77 0.53
CA SER A 511 -6.12 -16.91 -0.18
C SER A 511 -5.38 -18.22 0.13
N PRO A 512 -6.11 -19.33 0.29
CA PRO A 512 -5.49 -20.65 0.37
C PRO A 512 -5.04 -21.14 -1.02
N ALA A 513 -4.15 -22.11 -1.02
CA ALA A 513 -3.72 -22.83 -2.22
C ALA A 513 -4.06 -24.31 -2.10
N LEU A 514 -4.58 -24.90 -3.19
CA LEU A 514 -4.83 -26.33 -3.31
C LEU A 514 -4.02 -26.94 -4.45
N ALA A 515 -3.50 -28.13 -4.22
CA ALA A 515 -2.99 -29.01 -5.27
C ALA A 515 -3.19 -30.48 -4.89
N THR A 516 -3.18 -31.34 -5.90
CA THR A 516 -3.28 -32.78 -5.69
C THR A 516 -1.89 -33.40 -5.71
N TYR A 517 -1.58 -34.17 -4.68
CA TYR A 517 -0.34 -34.93 -4.58
C TYR A 517 -0.63 -36.30 -3.96
N GLU A 518 -0.15 -37.38 -4.60
CA GLU A 518 -0.45 -38.77 -4.23
C GLU A 518 -1.95 -39.02 -3.98
N ASN A 519 -2.78 -38.51 -4.90
CA ASN A 519 -4.25 -38.56 -4.86
C ASN A 519 -4.90 -37.85 -3.66
N GLN A 520 -4.14 -37.14 -2.82
CA GLN A 520 -4.65 -36.34 -1.70
C GLN A 520 -4.71 -34.87 -2.08
N ALA A 521 -5.73 -34.15 -1.57
CA ALA A 521 -5.76 -32.70 -1.68
C ALA A 521 -4.87 -32.08 -0.59
N TRP A 522 -3.90 -31.28 -1.01
CA TRP A 522 -3.02 -30.53 -0.11
C TRP A 522 -3.47 -29.08 -0.09
N LEU A 523 -3.72 -28.58 1.12
CA LEU A 523 -4.13 -27.21 1.39
C LEU A 523 -2.99 -26.48 2.08
N VAL A 524 -2.54 -25.37 1.52
CA VAL A 524 -1.54 -24.49 2.13
C VAL A 524 -2.13 -23.12 2.37
N SER A 525 -1.85 -22.54 3.52
CA SER A 525 -2.30 -21.19 3.85
C SER A 525 -1.34 -20.49 4.82
N TYR A 526 -1.24 -19.17 4.70
CA TYR A 526 -0.36 -18.34 5.53
C TYR A 526 -1.12 -17.84 6.76
N GLY A 527 -0.60 -18.18 7.93
CA GLY A 527 -1.11 -17.76 9.22
C GLY A 527 -0.90 -16.27 9.48
N LEU A 528 -1.64 -15.76 10.46
CA LEU A 528 -1.50 -14.38 10.93
C LEU A 528 -0.21 -14.20 11.74
N ASP A 529 0.29 -15.29 12.32
CA ASP A 529 1.59 -15.42 12.98
C ASP A 529 2.76 -15.51 11.99
N GLU A 530 2.55 -15.13 10.73
CA GLU A 530 3.56 -15.09 9.67
C GLU A 530 4.21 -16.44 9.37
N ASN A 531 3.48 -17.55 9.59
CA ASN A 531 3.95 -18.88 9.27
C ASN A 531 3.07 -19.56 8.22
N LEU A 532 3.68 -20.35 7.34
CA LEU A 532 2.94 -21.21 6.43
C LEU A 532 2.49 -22.48 7.14
N TYR A 533 1.24 -22.86 6.89
CA TYR A 533 0.64 -24.09 7.39
C TYR A 533 0.17 -24.93 6.21
N HIS A 534 0.24 -26.25 6.37
CA HIS A 534 -0.34 -27.18 5.42
C HIS A 534 -1.23 -28.24 6.09
N ALA A 535 -2.25 -28.69 5.38
CA ALA A 535 -3.13 -29.77 5.76
C ALA A 535 -3.42 -30.67 4.55
N ARG A 536 -3.81 -31.92 4.80
CA ARG A 536 -4.02 -32.95 3.77
C ARG A 536 -5.40 -33.56 3.92
N HIS A 537 -6.11 -33.75 2.81
CA HIS A 537 -7.38 -34.47 2.78
C HIS A 537 -7.18 -35.88 2.22
N ASN A 538 -7.43 -36.90 3.04
CA ASN A 538 -7.21 -38.31 2.69
C ASN A 538 -8.36 -38.95 1.90
N GLY A 539 -9.40 -38.18 1.56
CA GLY A 539 -10.60 -38.65 0.86
C GLY A 539 -11.85 -38.62 1.74
N THR A 540 -11.66 -38.70 3.06
CA THR A 540 -12.72 -38.64 4.07
C THR A 540 -12.61 -37.46 5.03
N ALA A 541 -11.41 -37.05 5.42
CA ALA A 541 -11.21 -35.97 6.39
C ALA A 541 -9.91 -35.18 6.12
N TRP A 542 -9.89 -33.93 6.60
CA TRP A 542 -8.68 -33.12 6.69
C TRP A 542 -7.82 -33.53 7.89
N SER A 543 -6.51 -33.51 7.72
CA SER A 543 -5.58 -33.46 8.85
C SER A 543 -5.67 -32.12 9.59
N GLY A 544 -5.14 -32.07 10.81
CA GLY A 544 -4.82 -30.78 11.45
C GLY A 544 -3.77 -29.99 10.66
N TRP A 545 -3.67 -28.70 10.95
CA TRP A 545 -2.62 -27.84 10.40
C TRP A 545 -1.24 -28.28 10.89
N GLN A 546 -0.30 -28.38 9.96
CA GLN A 546 1.11 -28.59 10.24
C GLN A 546 1.86 -27.32 9.84
N LYS A 547 2.52 -26.69 10.82
CA LYS A 547 3.40 -25.55 10.57
C LYS A 547 4.58 -26.01 9.72
N ASP A 548 4.97 -25.20 8.73
CA ASP A 548 6.15 -25.48 7.92
C ASP A 548 7.46 -25.12 8.64
N ASN A 549 8.58 -25.47 8.01
CA ASN A 549 9.92 -25.38 8.57
C ASN A 549 10.83 -24.38 7.83
N LEU A 550 10.29 -23.53 6.96
CA LEU A 550 11.10 -22.66 6.08
C LEU A 550 11.08 -21.19 6.48
N GLY A 551 10.14 -20.75 7.32
CA GLY A 551 10.12 -19.39 7.87
C GLY A 551 10.00 -18.30 6.80
N TRP A 552 9.28 -18.57 5.71
CA TRP A 552 9.12 -17.59 4.63
C TRP A 552 8.21 -16.45 5.04
N GLU A 553 8.70 -15.23 4.93
CA GLU A 553 7.92 -14.01 5.09
C GLU A 553 7.29 -13.59 3.77
N LEU A 554 5.96 -13.70 3.67
CA LEU A 554 5.23 -13.56 2.41
C LEU A 554 4.39 -12.29 2.30
N ASN A 555 4.36 -11.71 1.09
CA ASN A 555 3.47 -10.61 0.73
C ASN A 555 2.18 -11.07 0.04
N THR A 556 2.16 -12.31 -0.46
CA THR A 556 1.05 -12.87 -1.24
C THR A 556 0.75 -14.33 -0.84
N HIS A 557 -0.32 -14.91 -1.38
CA HIS A 557 -0.57 -16.35 -1.25
C HIS A 557 0.41 -17.18 -2.09
N VAL A 558 0.41 -18.51 -1.87
CA VAL A 558 1.30 -19.44 -2.57
C VAL A 558 0.63 -20.07 -3.78
N ALA A 559 1.42 -20.50 -4.76
CA ALA A 559 1.03 -21.41 -5.82
C ALA A 559 1.50 -22.83 -5.50
N LEU A 560 0.70 -23.83 -5.88
CA LEU A 560 1.04 -25.24 -5.70
C LEU A 560 0.85 -26.01 -7.01
N ALA A 561 1.77 -26.94 -7.31
CA ALA A 561 1.56 -27.90 -8.39
C ALA A 561 2.34 -29.20 -8.13
N PRO A 562 1.80 -30.36 -8.52
CA PRO A 562 2.56 -31.60 -8.53
C PRO A 562 3.53 -31.64 -9.73
N ARG A 563 4.73 -32.17 -9.49
CA ARG A 563 5.67 -32.59 -10.53
C ARG A 563 6.47 -33.79 -10.03
N ASP A 564 6.56 -34.82 -10.85
CA ASP A 564 7.09 -36.12 -10.46
C ASP A 564 6.44 -36.60 -9.15
N ARG A 565 7.26 -37.15 -8.24
CA ARG A 565 6.86 -37.56 -6.88
C ARG A 565 7.07 -36.44 -5.86
N ARG A 566 6.81 -35.19 -6.23
CA ARG A 566 6.93 -34.03 -5.33
C ARG A 566 5.80 -33.03 -5.54
N LEU A 567 5.37 -32.40 -4.46
CA LEU A 567 4.55 -31.20 -4.47
C LEU A 567 5.48 -29.98 -4.46
N TRP A 568 5.30 -29.09 -5.43
CA TRP A 568 6.01 -27.83 -5.51
C TRP A 568 5.17 -26.70 -4.93
N ARG A 569 5.85 -25.74 -4.31
CA ARG A 569 5.29 -24.51 -3.77
C ARG A 569 6.13 -23.33 -4.21
N ILE A 570 5.47 -22.31 -4.73
CA ILE A 570 6.11 -21.05 -5.13
C ILE A 570 5.34 -19.88 -4.52
N ALA A 571 6.05 -18.86 -4.03
CA ALA A 571 5.43 -17.69 -3.42
C ALA A 571 6.25 -16.42 -3.67
N THR A 572 5.61 -15.27 -3.53
CA THR A 572 6.28 -13.96 -3.55
C THR A 572 6.46 -13.47 -2.12
N GLY A 573 7.72 -13.33 -1.71
CA GLY A 573 8.16 -12.85 -0.41
C GLY A 573 8.28 -11.33 -0.32
N LYS A 574 8.84 -10.86 0.80
CA LYS A 574 9.30 -9.46 0.94
C LYS A 574 10.32 -9.08 -0.14
N ALA A 575 10.44 -7.78 -0.43
CA ALA A 575 11.25 -7.24 -1.52
C ALA A 575 10.96 -7.88 -2.91
N HIS A 576 9.74 -8.38 -3.11
CA HIS A 576 9.28 -9.04 -4.34
C HIS A 576 10.07 -10.29 -4.74
N LYS A 577 10.85 -10.88 -3.82
CA LYS A 577 11.64 -12.09 -4.11
C LYS A 577 10.72 -13.29 -4.31
N ILE A 578 11.06 -14.15 -5.26
CA ILE A 578 10.37 -15.43 -5.44
C ILE A 578 11.02 -16.46 -4.53
N HIS A 579 10.20 -17.31 -3.92
CA HIS A 579 10.65 -18.47 -3.15
C HIS A 579 10.11 -19.74 -3.79
N THR A 580 10.93 -20.79 -3.89
CA THR A 580 10.47 -22.13 -4.30
C THR A 580 10.85 -23.20 -3.28
N ALA A 581 9.95 -24.16 -3.09
CA ALA A 581 10.14 -25.27 -2.18
C ALA A 581 9.42 -26.51 -2.69
N ILE A 582 9.88 -27.66 -2.22
CA ILE A 582 9.34 -28.96 -2.57
C ILE A 582 9.03 -29.79 -1.32
N ASN A 583 8.06 -30.69 -1.45
CA ASN A 583 7.73 -31.67 -0.43
C ASN A 583 7.35 -33.02 -1.09
N GLY A 584 8.01 -34.10 -0.68
CA GLY A 584 7.76 -35.47 -1.16
C GLY A 584 6.96 -36.37 -0.21
N GLY A 585 6.28 -35.80 0.78
CA GLY A 585 5.58 -36.52 1.86
C GLY A 585 6.16 -36.32 3.26
N GLY A 586 7.18 -35.46 3.40
CA GLY A 586 7.88 -35.13 4.65
C GLY A 586 7.84 -33.64 4.96
N VAL A 587 9.01 -33.03 5.21
CA VAL A 587 9.16 -31.58 5.44
C VAL A 587 9.36 -30.81 4.14
N TRP A 588 9.12 -29.50 4.17
CA TRP A 588 9.40 -28.63 3.03
C TRP A 588 10.90 -28.35 2.94
N VAL A 589 11.44 -28.41 1.72
CA VAL A 589 12.85 -28.10 1.44
C VAL A 589 12.89 -26.96 0.42
N SER A 590 13.72 -25.95 0.67
CA SER A 590 13.93 -24.83 -0.27
C SER A 590 14.66 -25.34 -1.51
N GLU A 591 14.17 -24.96 -2.70
CA GLU A 591 14.73 -25.41 -3.99
C GLU A 591 15.28 -24.22 -4.82
N GLY A 592 15.65 -23.12 -4.14
CA GLY A 592 16.23 -21.92 -4.74
C GLY A 592 15.27 -21.16 -5.67
N ILE A 593 15.80 -20.31 -6.55
CA ILE A 593 15.06 -19.70 -7.65
C ILE A 593 15.82 -19.82 -8.97
N PRO A 594 15.10 -19.86 -10.11
CA PRO A 594 15.68 -19.75 -11.45
C PRO A 594 16.74 -18.67 -11.61
N ASN A 595 16.49 -17.52 -10.98
CA ASN A 595 17.18 -16.26 -11.22
C ASN A 595 16.92 -15.31 -10.05
N ASP A 596 17.99 -14.87 -9.39
CA ASP A 596 17.93 -13.99 -8.22
C ASP A 596 17.40 -12.58 -8.50
N ASN A 597 17.23 -12.21 -9.78
CA ASN A 597 16.67 -10.92 -10.21
C ASN A 597 15.17 -10.98 -10.52
N TRP A 598 14.53 -12.15 -10.45
CA TRP A 598 13.09 -12.21 -10.69
C TRP A 598 12.31 -11.55 -9.57
N ARG A 599 11.41 -10.65 -9.95
CA ARG A 599 10.54 -9.90 -9.04
C ARG A 599 9.10 -10.04 -9.52
N ALA A 600 8.18 -10.24 -8.58
CA ALA A 600 6.74 -10.20 -8.86
C ALA A 600 6.02 -9.33 -7.83
N SER A 601 4.97 -8.63 -8.27
CA SER A 601 4.09 -7.85 -7.39
C SER A 601 2.87 -8.64 -6.92
N HIS A 602 2.63 -9.81 -7.50
CA HIS A 602 1.45 -10.65 -7.26
C HIS A 602 1.86 -12.08 -6.88
N ALA A 603 0.92 -12.87 -6.36
CA ALA A 603 1.12 -14.30 -6.19
C ALA A 603 1.40 -14.95 -7.55
N PRO A 604 2.33 -15.90 -7.67
CA PRO A 604 2.57 -16.63 -8.91
C PRO A 604 1.43 -17.62 -9.20
N ALA A 605 1.41 -18.17 -10.41
CA ALA A 605 0.62 -19.33 -10.77
C ALA A 605 1.54 -20.45 -11.24
N LEU A 606 1.20 -21.69 -10.90
CA LEU A 606 2.02 -22.85 -11.21
C LEU A 606 1.13 -23.97 -11.73
N ALA A 607 1.48 -24.53 -12.88
CA ALA A 607 0.80 -25.67 -13.48
C ALA A 607 1.80 -26.77 -13.79
N GLY A 608 1.54 -27.99 -13.34
CA GLY A 608 2.34 -29.18 -13.64
C GLY A 608 1.60 -30.15 -14.54
N ASN A 609 2.32 -30.86 -15.41
CA ASN A 609 1.78 -31.96 -16.23
C ASN A 609 2.38 -33.33 -15.86
N GLY A 610 2.98 -33.42 -14.67
CA GLY A 610 3.66 -34.62 -14.18
C GLY A 610 5.16 -34.63 -14.45
N ARG A 611 5.62 -34.14 -15.62
CA ARG A 611 7.06 -34.09 -15.97
C ARG A 611 7.62 -32.68 -15.96
N THR A 612 6.90 -31.72 -16.50
CA THR A 612 7.30 -30.31 -16.54
C THR A 612 6.34 -29.46 -15.72
N MET A 613 6.77 -28.25 -15.41
CA MET A 613 5.91 -27.22 -14.82
C MET A 613 6.08 -25.91 -15.56
N THR A 614 5.01 -25.13 -15.57
CA THR A 614 5.02 -23.76 -16.06
C THR A 614 4.67 -22.83 -14.92
N LEU A 615 5.58 -21.92 -14.62
CA LEU A 615 5.35 -20.76 -13.77
C LEU A 615 4.81 -19.62 -14.63
N ILE A 616 3.75 -18.96 -14.18
CA ILE A 616 3.24 -17.74 -14.76
C ILE A 616 3.24 -16.65 -13.69
N MET A 617 3.73 -15.46 -14.04
CA MET A 617 3.82 -14.31 -13.14
C MET A 617 3.34 -13.06 -13.86
N ARG A 618 2.69 -12.15 -13.15
CA ARG A 618 2.50 -10.78 -13.61
C ARG A 618 3.77 -9.98 -13.34
N GLY A 619 4.36 -9.44 -14.40
CA GLY A 619 5.49 -8.50 -14.31
C GLY A 619 5.05 -7.13 -13.81
N THR A 620 6.00 -6.28 -13.45
CA THR A 620 5.74 -4.87 -13.11
C THR A 620 5.22 -4.06 -14.31
N ASP A 621 5.50 -4.52 -15.52
CA ASP A 621 5.00 -3.99 -16.80
C ASP A 621 3.54 -4.39 -17.11
N ALA A 622 2.81 -4.94 -16.15
CA ALA A 622 1.46 -5.50 -16.27
C ALA A 622 1.30 -6.66 -17.28
N ALA A 623 2.38 -7.08 -17.95
CA ALA A 623 2.36 -8.24 -18.82
C ALA A 623 2.44 -9.53 -18.01
N LEU A 624 1.96 -10.63 -18.60
CA LEU A 624 2.24 -11.95 -18.07
C LEU A 624 3.56 -12.47 -18.63
N TRP A 625 4.33 -13.10 -17.75
CA TRP A 625 5.59 -13.76 -18.04
C TRP A 625 5.48 -15.23 -17.68
N SER A 626 6.06 -16.10 -18.51
CA SER A 626 6.08 -17.54 -18.28
C SER A 626 7.50 -18.08 -18.22
N ALA A 627 7.75 -19.04 -17.33
CA ALA A 627 8.98 -19.83 -17.31
C ALA A 627 8.66 -21.32 -17.19
N GLU A 628 9.38 -22.13 -17.96
CA GLU A 628 9.26 -23.59 -17.92
C GLU A 628 10.29 -24.20 -16.98
N TYR A 629 9.95 -25.33 -16.36
CA TYR A 629 10.85 -26.16 -15.60
C TYR A 629 10.86 -27.61 -16.12
N ASP A 630 12.03 -28.05 -16.60
CA ASP A 630 12.33 -29.46 -16.93
C ASP A 630 13.69 -29.87 -16.34
N GLY A 631 13.80 -29.80 -15.01
CA GLY A 631 15.04 -30.08 -14.26
C GLY A 631 15.91 -28.83 -14.01
N ALA A 632 15.72 -27.79 -14.81
CA ALA A 632 16.15 -26.42 -14.53
C ALA A 632 15.08 -25.45 -15.04
N TRP A 633 15.03 -24.25 -14.47
CA TRP A 633 14.14 -23.21 -14.94
C TRP A 633 14.70 -22.53 -16.19
N ALA A 634 13.89 -22.41 -17.23
CA ALA A 634 14.17 -21.58 -18.38
C ALA A 634 14.07 -20.09 -18.02
N GLY A 635 14.68 -19.24 -18.86
CA GLY A 635 14.47 -17.78 -18.77
C GLY A 635 12.99 -17.42 -18.95
N ALA A 636 12.51 -16.44 -18.18
CA ALA A 636 11.13 -15.97 -18.29
C ALA A 636 10.91 -15.28 -19.64
N GLN A 637 9.82 -15.65 -20.31
CA GLN A 637 9.40 -15.10 -21.59
C GLN A 637 8.08 -14.36 -21.42
N LYS A 638 7.99 -13.16 -21.98
CA LYS A 638 6.75 -12.37 -22.02
C LYS A 638 5.71 -13.08 -22.88
N ILE A 639 4.51 -13.26 -22.34
CA ILE A 639 3.37 -13.81 -23.07
C ILE A 639 2.76 -12.67 -23.88
N ALA A 640 3.00 -12.69 -25.20
CA ALA A 640 2.55 -11.65 -26.11
C ALA A 640 1.01 -11.53 -26.13
N GLY A 641 0.52 -10.29 -26.22
CA GLY A 641 -0.91 -10.00 -26.37
C GLY A 641 -1.76 -10.20 -25.11
N ILE A 642 -1.16 -10.51 -23.95
CA ILE A 642 -1.87 -10.66 -22.69
C ILE A 642 -1.41 -9.62 -21.67
N THR A 643 -2.30 -8.69 -21.33
CA THR A 643 -2.21 -7.80 -20.18
C THR A 643 -3.25 -8.21 -19.14
N ALA A 644 -2.79 -8.43 -17.91
CA ALA A 644 -3.64 -8.94 -16.85
C ALA A 644 -3.58 -8.01 -15.63
N LYS A 645 -4.70 -7.85 -14.93
CA LYS A 645 -4.73 -7.05 -13.68
C LYS A 645 -3.94 -7.71 -12.56
N GLU A 646 -3.87 -9.04 -12.57
CA GLU A 646 -3.22 -9.89 -11.57
C GLU A 646 -2.74 -11.19 -12.25
N THR A 647 -2.01 -12.04 -11.52
CA THR A 647 -1.56 -13.33 -12.06
C THR A 647 -2.76 -14.25 -12.36
N PRO A 648 -2.74 -15.06 -13.44
CA PRO A 648 -3.83 -15.97 -13.80
C PRO A 648 -3.98 -17.16 -12.85
N ALA A 649 -5.00 -18.00 -13.10
CA ALA A 649 -4.94 -19.43 -12.80
C ALA A 649 -4.51 -20.23 -14.03
N ALA A 650 -3.77 -21.32 -13.82
CA ALA A 650 -3.27 -22.16 -14.89
C ALA A 650 -3.38 -23.65 -14.57
N VAL A 651 -3.72 -24.48 -15.55
CA VAL A 651 -3.76 -25.94 -15.44
C VAL A 651 -3.44 -26.60 -16.78
N TYR A 652 -2.84 -27.79 -16.76
CA TYR A 652 -2.71 -28.61 -17.96
C TYR A 652 -3.97 -29.45 -18.19
N PHE A 653 -4.51 -29.42 -19.40
CA PHE A 653 -5.66 -30.22 -19.82
C PHE A 653 -5.55 -30.59 -21.31
N GLY A 654 -5.78 -31.86 -21.64
CA GLY A 654 -5.68 -32.34 -23.03
C GLY A 654 -4.35 -32.04 -23.72
N GLY A 655 -3.23 -32.04 -22.97
CA GLY A 655 -1.89 -31.72 -23.46
C GLY A 655 -1.61 -30.22 -23.66
N ASN A 656 -2.58 -29.35 -23.39
CA ASN A 656 -2.44 -27.90 -23.51
C ASN A 656 -2.38 -27.24 -22.12
N LEU A 657 -1.76 -26.08 -22.04
CA LEU A 657 -1.82 -25.23 -20.84
C LEU A 657 -3.00 -24.27 -21.00
N HIS A 658 -3.98 -24.38 -20.09
CA HIS A 658 -5.13 -23.49 -20.01
C HIS A 658 -4.87 -22.43 -18.96
N VAL A 659 -5.10 -21.17 -19.32
CA VAL A 659 -4.83 -20.01 -18.48
C VAL A 659 -6.05 -19.11 -18.47
N ILE A 660 -6.53 -18.77 -17.27
CA ILE A 660 -7.66 -17.85 -17.10
C ILE A 660 -7.21 -16.68 -16.23
N TYR A 661 -7.40 -15.47 -16.74
CA TYR A 661 -7.02 -14.22 -16.08
C TYR A 661 -8.13 -13.19 -16.15
N ARG A 662 -8.03 -12.18 -15.30
CA ARG A 662 -8.84 -10.98 -15.38
C ARG A 662 -8.18 -9.97 -16.32
N ARG A 663 -8.86 -9.69 -17.44
CA ARG A 663 -8.44 -8.71 -18.45
C ARG A 663 -8.34 -7.30 -17.83
N THR A 664 -7.30 -6.54 -18.17
CA THR A 664 -7.29 -5.09 -17.92
C THR A 664 -8.36 -4.42 -18.77
N ALA A 665 -9.07 -3.43 -18.23
CA ALA A 665 -9.95 -2.62 -19.05
C ALA A 665 -9.07 -1.91 -20.09
N THR A 666 -9.27 -2.22 -21.36
CA THR A 666 -8.74 -1.47 -22.50
C THR A 666 -9.62 -0.28 -22.75
#